data_AF-A0A560PNB8-F1
#
_entry.id   AF-A0A560PNB8-F1
#
_cell.length_a   1.000
_cell.length_b   1.000
_cell.length_c   1.000
_cell.angle_alpha   90.00
_cell.angle_beta   90.00
_cell.angle_gamma   90.00
#
_symmetry.space_group_name_H-M   'P 1'
#
loop_
_entity.id
_entity.type
_entity.pdbx_description
1 polymer ?
#
loop_
_entity_poly.entity_id
_entity_poly.type
_entity_poly.pdbx_seq_one_letter_code
_entity_poly.pdbx_strand_id
1 'polypeptide(L)'
;MSKPKLPPESEVVTWLQRLIENDQLLENIQGQEIITSITDAIGQDFFIPSFGIDYISRRASAEAAGHVLGRLGLLEIISINTSISLTKGEVLRPDILCFSPESKTLVVFEVKRASETERQTVTELAGYEQELRNLLPFLGNFDICFVVVAADWSTLLTHAVGSMNAWSGKQCLALKLVSIESSFALQAHLPEAWHLTGSVKLPPEALPSIDLYLVEKSADAIDDEGDENDGGQAEGNGADERLPPRLVMTAMDIIARAGDRAGSHGFMMLWRDVNGYGRGRWCITLCAIDPYSMYAWCKEHGLSQRDSDASLFLDSRKADIAGQTPATIYDLAKAAYPILQEQFEPEFSGDFCWQMKARQYRLRGVPTRFEFWGSLGQHAREFVCNPAVRNWYMPYMSQNQLDWTDPVVAMPLIENLSAGVPFPGGTIKCSDAFLVGRALGDLALAAFNAAPDKEHAARIEPMVEWAQLEALRYAIEMKQMYDVTEEIVTPIPMLSNDPSRKLQATEDLAKWVRTDLISDRHPFHQACFDLGLREAMLFRLSEEGSIDRFPPDRPHQAALLIRRILKGAILRMKGSQGQLLQSAEYRDFEEYVAPHLSSCLDEQGDVDGVRLDAVLDEIPDLELLRAFPGTFVKGIDSIVPVVLHTVSPAFPVTVDWEWLKSGVRALFEEGDHRPAVIFNQDGTVGTGRIMGIGKFLSPIMDPDVEVYLLDETSARNIAMKMTWEEVKDFYAKRSEAFG
;
A
#
# COMPACT_ATOMS: atom_id res chain seq x y z
N MET A 1 16.77 -15.40 42.03
CA MET A 1 17.97 -14.61 41.68
C MET A 1 17.59 -13.14 41.77
N SER A 2 18.37 -12.31 42.48
CA SER A 2 18.12 -10.86 42.56
C SER A 2 18.33 -10.23 41.19
N LYS A 3 17.39 -9.42 40.70
CA LYS A 3 17.60 -8.60 39.49
C LYS A 3 18.90 -7.80 39.64
N PRO A 4 19.76 -7.70 38.61
CA PRO A 4 20.95 -6.86 38.63
C PRO A 4 20.56 -5.43 39.06
N LYS A 5 21.36 -4.82 39.93
CA LYS A 5 21.08 -3.49 40.47
C LYS A 5 21.49 -2.47 39.41
N LEU A 6 20.51 -1.86 38.74
CA LEU A 6 20.75 -0.81 37.74
C LEU A 6 21.46 0.41 38.37
N PRO A 7 22.42 1.05 37.66
CA PRO A 7 23.15 2.21 38.16
C PRO A 7 22.22 3.43 38.34
N PRO A 8 22.55 4.39 39.23
CA PRO A 8 21.86 5.68 39.31
C PRO A 8 21.97 6.50 38.01
N GLU A 9 20.99 7.36 37.72
CA GLU A 9 21.00 8.24 36.54
C GLU A 9 22.28 9.09 36.48
N SER A 10 22.73 9.65 37.60
CA SER A 10 23.97 10.43 37.67
C SER A 10 25.23 9.63 37.32
N GLU A 11 25.24 8.32 37.59
CA GLU A 11 26.36 7.44 37.21
C GLU A 11 26.35 7.18 35.70
N VAL A 12 25.16 6.97 35.11
CA VAL A 12 24.99 6.83 33.66
C VAL A 12 25.39 8.12 32.93
N VAL A 13 24.95 9.28 33.41
CA VAL A 13 25.33 10.59 32.83
C VAL A 13 26.85 10.80 32.89
N THR A 14 27.48 10.50 34.04
CA THR A 14 28.95 10.60 34.18
C THR A 14 29.67 9.64 33.23
N TRP A 15 29.12 8.46 33.00
CA TRP A 15 29.67 7.49 32.06
C TRP A 15 29.51 7.95 30.61
N LEU A 16 28.33 8.45 30.23
CA LEU A 16 28.09 9.04 28.90
C LEU A 16 29.01 10.21 28.62
N GLN A 17 29.21 11.11 29.60
CA GLN A 17 30.18 12.21 29.50
C GLN A 17 31.57 11.69 29.14
N ARG A 18 32.06 10.65 29.83
CA ARG A 18 33.39 10.08 29.54
C ARG A 18 33.45 9.46 28.16
N LEU A 19 32.38 8.79 27.71
CA LEU A 19 32.35 8.24 26.35
C LEU A 19 32.38 9.35 25.30
N ILE A 20 31.68 10.46 25.53
CA ILE A 20 31.66 11.63 24.65
C ILE A 20 33.03 12.30 24.61
N GLU A 21 33.63 12.58 25.77
CA GLU A 21 34.95 13.25 25.86
C GLU A 21 36.10 12.44 25.25
N ASN A 22 35.93 11.12 25.11
CA ASN A 22 36.92 10.22 24.51
C ASN A 22 36.56 9.78 23.07
N ASP A 23 35.51 10.35 22.46
CA ASP A 23 35.01 9.99 21.12
C ASP A 23 34.67 8.49 20.97
N GLN A 24 34.18 7.88 22.06
CA GLN A 24 33.88 6.45 22.15
C GLN A 24 32.37 6.13 22.20
N LEU A 25 31.49 7.14 22.24
CA LEU A 25 30.06 6.93 22.41
C LEU A 25 29.47 6.04 21.31
N LEU A 26 29.73 6.37 20.04
CA LEU A 26 29.18 5.64 18.90
C LEU A 26 29.60 4.16 18.91
N GLU A 27 30.88 3.86 19.17
CA GLU A 27 31.40 2.49 19.24
C GLU A 27 30.79 1.66 20.38
N ASN A 28 30.25 2.32 21.42
CA ASN A 28 29.66 1.65 22.58
C ASN A 28 28.14 1.39 22.44
N ILE A 29 27.54 1.75 21.29
CA ILE A 29 26.13 1.45 21.00
C ILE A 29 26.05 0.15 20.19
N GLN A 30 25.40 -0.87 20.74
CA GLN A 30 25.14 -2.14 20.08
C GLN A 30 23.85 -2.06 19.24
N GLY A 31 23.71 -2.88 18.19
CA GLY A 31 22.49 -2.94 17.37
C GLY A 31 22.41 -1.89 16.26
N GLN A 32 23.53 -1.23 15.94
CA GLN A 32 23.59 -0.25 14.84
C GLN A 32 23.34 -0.92 13.49
N GLU A 33 23.89 -2.12 13.32
CA GLU A 33 23.74 -2.96 12.14
C GLU A 33 22.28 -3.24 11.80
N ILE A 34 21.40 -3.43 12.80
CA ILE A 34 19.96 -3.64 12.58
C ILE A 34 19.33 -2.37 12.01
N ILE A 35 19.69 -1.19 12.53
CA ILE A 35 19.18 0.08 12.03
C ILE A 35 19.60 0.28 10.58
N THR A 36 20.90 0.13 10.30
CA THR A 36 21.44 0.24 8.94
C THR A 36 20.79 -0.76 7.99
N SER A 37 20.55 -1.99 8.44
CA SER A 37 19.90 -3.03 7.63
C SER A 37 18.48 -2.63 7.17
N ILE A 38 17.72 -1.95 8.03
CA ILE A 38 16.35 -1.50 7.76
C ILE A 38 16.35 -0.29 6.81
N THR A 39 17.27 0.66 7.02
CA THR A 39 17.37 1.86 6.18
C THR A 39 17.91 1.52 4.79
N ASP A 40 18.85 0.57 4.69
CA ASP A 40 19.48 0.18 3.44
C ASP A 40 18.59 -0.75 2.61
N ALA A 41 17.65 -1.48 3.23
CA ALA A 41 16.69 -2.34 2.53
C ALA A 41 15.89 -1.59 1.45
N ILE A 42 15.67 -0.29 1.61
CA ILE A 42 14.92 0.56 0.66
C ILE A 42 15.71 0.77 -0.65
N GLY A 43 17.05 0.75 -0.58
CA GLY A 43 17.93 0.98 -1.72
C GLY A 43 18.36 -0.27 -2.46
N GLN A 44 17.78 -1.44 -2.17
CA GLN A 44 18.21 -2.70 -2.77
C GLN A 44 17.86 -2.77 -4.27
N ASP A 45 18.81 -3.26 -5.07
CA ASP A 45 18.74 -3.31 -6.53
C ASP A 45 17.67 -4.25 -7.11
N PHE A 46 17.08 -5.09 -6.25
CA PHE A 46 16.22 -6.21 -6.65
C PHE A 46 14.88 -6.28 -5.91
N PHE A 47 14.56 -5.30 -5.05
CA PHE A 47 13.31 -5.29 -4.30
C PHE A 47 12.48 -4.05 -4.61
N ILE A 48 11.24 -4.26 -5.04
CA ILE A 48 10.27 -3.19 -5.27
C ILE A 48 9.60 -2.85 -3.94
N PRO A 49 9.64 -1.59 -3.47
CA PRO A 49 9.07 -1.23 -2.18
C PRO A 49 7.56 -1.49 -2.13
N SER A 50 7.13 -2.37 -1.22
CA SER A 50 5.72 -2.56 -0.89
C SER A 50 5.27 -1.57 0.20
N PHE A 51 4.08 -1.01 0.05
CA PHE A 51 3.47 -0.23 1.12
C PHE A 51 2.96 -1.16 2.23
N GLY A 52 3.58 -1.12 3.40
CA GLY A 52 3.08 -1.76 4.60
C GLY A 52 2.69 -0.70 5.61
N ILE A 53 1.40 -0.56 5.91
CA ILE A 53 0.89 0.41 6.88
C ILE A 53 1.71 0.27 8.16
N ASP A 54 1.68 -0.90 8.78
CA ASP A 54 2.35 -1.16 10.05
C ASP A 54 3.86 -0.89 10.03
N TYR A 55 4.51 -1.13 8.88
CA TYR A 55 5.96 -0.95 8.70
C TYR A 55 6.38 0.52 8.62
N ILE A 56 5.48 1.45 8.28
CA ILE A 56 5.78 2.90 8.22
C ILE A 56 6.35 3.39 9.55
N SER A 57 5.73 3.00 10.67
CA SER A 57 6.18 3.41 11.99
C SER A 57 7.54 2.80 12.33
N ARG A 58 7.71 1.49 12.09
CA ARG A 58 8.95 0.76 12.36
C ARG A 58 10.12 1.39 11.61
N ARG A 59 9.88 1.77 10.36
CA ARG A 59 10.83 2.45 9.47
C ARG A 59 11.14 3.86 9.93
N ALA A 60 10.14 4.68 10.27
CA ALA A 60 10.37 6.04 10.73
C ALA A 60 11.26 6.08 11.98
N SER A 61 11.09 5.13 12.91
CA SER A 61 11.99 4.98 14.06
C SER A 61 13.41 4.56 13.67
N ALA A 62 13.58 3.70 12.66
CA ALA A 62 14.89 3.31 12.16
C ALA A 62 15.60 4.46 11.42
N GLU A 63 14.89 5.19 10.57
CA GLU A 63 15.40 6.38 9.88
C GLU A 63 15.84 7.46 10.88
N ALA A 64 15.01 7.75 11.88
CA ALA A 64 15.34 8.70 12.94
C ALA A 64 16.58 8.25 13.75
N ALA A 65 16.63 6.97 14.13
CA ALA A 65 17.77 6.41 14.85
C ALA A 65 19.06 6.46 14.02
N GLY A 66 19.00 6.08 12.74
CA GLY A 66 20.11 6.13 11.80
C GLY A 66 20.59 7.55 11.55
N HIS A 67 19.67 8.50 11.43
CA HIS A 67 20.00 9.92 11.37
C HIS A 67 20.79 10.34 12.61
N VAL A 68 20.29 10.08 13.82
CA VAL A 68 20.98 10.50 15.05
C VAL A 68 22.35 9.81 15.19
N LEU A 69 22.45 8.49 14.96
CA LEU A 69 23.72 7.74 15.03
C LEU A 69 24.81 8.37 14.16
N GLY A 70 24.47 8.80 12.94
CA GLY A 70 25.38 9.48 12.03
C GLY A 70 25.92 10.85 12.52
N ARG A 71 25.41 11.38 13.64
CA ARG A 71 25.87 12.64 14.26
C ARG A 71 26.59 12.43 15.61
N LEU A 72 26.68 11.19 16.10
CA LEU A 72 27.30 10.90 17.41
C LEU A 72 28.81 10.66 17.35
N GLY A 73 29.42 10.73 16.16
CA GLY A 73 30.85 10.42 15.96
C GLY A 73 31.79 11.36 16.73
N LEU A 74 31.57 12.67 16.61
CA LEU A 74 32.30 13.71 17.33
C LEU A 74 31.30 14.68 17.98
N LEU A 75 31.43 14.88 19.29
CA LEU A 75 30.51 15.70 20.08
C LEU A 75 31.26 16.62 21.05
N GLU A 76 30.91 17.91 21.03
CA GLU A 76 31.36 18.91 21.98
C GLU A 76 30.29 19.14 23.05
N ILE A 77 30.61 18.94 24.32
CA ILE A 77 29.66 19.16 25.41
C ILE A 77 29.46 20.66 25.64
N ILE A 78 28.22 21.12 25.51
CA ILE A 78 27.81 22.49 25.84
C ILE A 78 27.47 22.59 27.33
N SER A 79 26.73 21.60 27.85
CA SER A 79 26.12 21.69 29.18
C SER A 79 25.83 20.29 29.76
N ILE A 80 25.98 20.11 31.07
CA ILE A 80 25.63 18.87 31.79
C ILE A 80 24.83 19.24 33.03
N ASN A 81 23.59 18.77 33.15
CA ASN A 81 22.73 19.05 34.31
C ASN A 81 22.61 20.55 34.68
N THR A 82 22.79 21.43 33.69
CA THR A 82 22.78 22.89 33.83
C THR A 82 21.59 23.47 33.10
N SER A 83 21.02 24.55 33.63
CA SER A 83 19.84 25.17 33.01
C SER A 83 20.24 25.82 31.69
N ILE A 84 19.52 25.51 30.62
CA ILE A 84 19.69 26.14 29.30
C ILE A 84 18.73 27.33 29.08
N SER A 85 17.85 27.62 30.03
CA SER A 85 16.91 28.74 29.90
C SER A 85 17.61 30.10 29.89
N LEU A 86 17.26 30.92 28.91
CA LEU A 86 17.62 32.33 28.77
C LEU A 86 16.83 33.23 29.73
N THR A 87 15.71 32.73 30.27
CA THR A 87 14.83 33.48 31.16
C THR A 87 15.18 33.25 32.63
N LYS A 88 15.40 34.35 33.34
CA LYS A 88 15.70 34.28 34.78
C LYS A 88 14.53 33.70 35.58
N GLY A 89 14.80 32.64 36.34
CA GLY A 89 13.83 31.99 37.23
C GLY A 89 13.23 30.71 36.65
N GLU A 90 13.45 30.44 35.37
CA GLU A 90 13.10 29.17 34.72
C GLU A 90 14.26 28.17 34.82
N VAL A 91 13.92 26.88 34.88
CA VAL A 91 14.88 25.79 35.02
C VAL A 91 14.56 24.72 34.00
N LEU A 92 15.39 24.61 32.97
CA LEU A 92 15.32 23.59 31.92
C LEU A 92 16.68 22.90 31.85
N ARG A 93 16.81 21.70 32.41
CA ARG A 93 18.10 21.02 32.62
C ARG A 93 18.15 19.70 31.86
N PRO A 94 18.54 19.69 30.58
CA PRO A 94 18.89 18.44 29.92
C PRO A 94 20.04 17.76 30.67
N ASP A 95 20.07 16.43 30.65
CA ASP A 95 21.16 15.68 31.28
C ASP A 95 22.50 16.02 30.63
N ILE A 96 22.54 15.99 29.30
CA ILE A 96 23.68 16.44 28.50
C ILE A 96 23.16 17.17 27.25
N LEU A 97 23.72 18.34 26.97
CA LEU A 97 23.56 19.04 25.70
C LEU A 97 24.91 19.07 24.99
N CYS A 98 24.95 18.55 23.76
CA CYS A 98 26.13 18.51 22.91
C CYS A 98 25.91 19.25 21.59
N PHE A 99 27.01 19.60 20.94
CA PHE A 99 27.07 20.08 19.57
C PHE A 99 27.91 19.12 18.75
N SER A 100 27.40 18.65 17.62
CA SER A 100 28.18 17.91 16.64
C SER A 100 28.74 18.88 15.62
N PRO A 101 30.07 19.18 15.64
CA PRO A 101 30.65 20.19 14.76
C PRO A 101 30.66 19.77 13.29
N GLU A 102 30.70 18.46 13.01
CA GLU A 102 30.74 17.92 11.65
C GLU A 102 29.43 18.16 10.89
N SER A 103 28.29 17.89 11.54
CA SER A 103 26.96 18.10 10.98
C SER A 103 26.32 19.43 11.35
N LYS A 104 26.92 20.18 12.29
CA LYS A 104 26.36 21.41 12.89
C LYS A 104 25.00 21.18 13.55
N THR A 105 24.84 20.08 14.26
CA THR A 105 23.58 19.69 14.90
C THR A 105 23.71 19.72 16.42
N LEU A 106 22.64 20.07 17.11
CA LEU A 106 22.54 19.94 18.57
C LEU A 106 22.06 18.54 18.93
N VAL A 107 22.64 17.95 19.97
CA VAL A 107 22.27 16.62 20.47
C VAL A 107 21.90 16.73 21.94
N VAL A 108 20.66 16.38 22.27
CA VAL A 108 20.10 16.44 23.62
C VAL A 108 19.99 15.02 24.17
N PHE A 109 20.65 14.74 25.28
CA PHE A 109 20.56 13.47 25.98
C PHE A 109 19.61 13.59 27.18
N GLU A 110 18.80 12.57 27.35
CA GLU A 110 17.91 12.40 28.50
C GLU A 110 17.95 10.94 28.98
N VAL A 111 18.20 10.73 30.27
CA VAL A 111 18.42 9.43 30.90
C VAL A 111 17.28 9.11 31.86
N LYS A 112 16.59 7.99 31.64
CA LYS A 112 15.45 7.54 32.46
C LYS A 112 15.72 6.18 33.10
N ARG A 113 15.56 6.09 34.42
CA ARG A 113 15.76 4.83 35.17
C ARG A 113 14.48 4.17 35.68
N ALA A 114 13.43 4.94 35.96
CA ALA A 114 12.23 4.42 36.64
C ALA A 114 10.95 4.76 35.86
N SER A 115 10.00 3.82 35.84
CA SER A 115 8.71 3.95 35.16
C SER A 115 7.85 5.15 35.60
N GLU A 116 8.14 5.74 36.77
CA GLU A 116 7.40 6.88 37.33
C GLU A 116 7.81 8.24 36.73
N THR A 117 9.06 8.40 36.28
CA THR A 117 9.59 9.67 35.73
C THR A 117 9.42 9.80 34.22
N GLU A 118 9.02 8.73 33.54
CA GLU A 118 8.86 8.67 32.09
C GLU A 118 7.74 9.57 31.55
N ARG A 119 6.72 9.88 32.39
CA ARG A 119 5.58 10.77 32.05
C ARG A 119 6.00 12.19 31.69
N GLN A 120 7.21 12.61 32.07
CA GLN A 120 7.71 13.97 31.87
C GLN A 120 8.63 14.09 30.65
N THR A 121 9.16 12.98 30.14
CA THR A 121 10.21 12.95 29.10
C THR A 121 9.84 13.79 27.87
N VAL A 122 8.66 13.59 27.28
CA VAL A 122 8.25 14.35 26.07
C VAL A 122 8.13 15.84 26.36
N THR A 123 7.57 16.17 27.52
CA THR A 123 7.39 17.57 27.93
C THR A 123 8.73 18.25 28.18
N GLU A 124 9.70 17.54 28.76
CA GLU A 124 11.08 18.00 28.95
C GLU A 124 11.76 18.22 27.62
N LEU A 125 11.76 17.22 26.72
CA LEU A 125 12.37 17.33 25.39
C LEU A 125 11.77 18.47 24.57
N ALA A 126 10.45 18.65 24.61
CA ALA A 126 9.77 19.77 23.95
C ALA A 126 10.15 21.13 24.56
N GLY A 127 10.29 21.19 25.89
CA GLY A 127 10.78 22.38 26.59
C GLY A 127 12.20 22.73 26.20
N TYR A 128 13.09 21.74 26.10
CA TYR A 128 14.46 21.93 25.65
C TYR A 128 14.51 22.39 24.20
N GLU A 129 13.73 21.76 23.31
CA GLU A 129 13.61 22.15 21.91
C GLU A 129 13.21 23.62 21.77
N GLN A 130 12.18 24.05 22.49
CA GLN A 130 11.70 25.42 22.44
C GLN A 130 12.77 26.41 22.88
N GLU A 131 13.52 26.08 23.93
CA GLU A 131 14.59 26.95 24.42
C GLU A 131 15.77 27.04 23.45
N LEU A 132 16.13 25.92 22.81
CA LEU A 132 17.14 25.91 21.76
C LEU A 132 16.69 26.73 20.54
N ARG A 133 15.40 26.71 20.19
CA ARG A 133 14.83 27.57 19.13
C ARG A 133 14.78 29.04 19.51
N ASN A 134 14.62 29.37 20.78
CA ASN A 134 14.74 30.74 21.27
C ASN A 134 16.19 31.25 21.10
N LEU A 135 17.17 30.38 21.34
CA LEU A 135 18.60 30.70 21.13
C LEU A 135 18.97 30.77 19.64
N LEU A 136 18.45 29.83 18.84
CA LEU A 136 18.73 29.69 17.41
C LEU A 136 17.41 29.63 16.63
N PRO A 137 16.86 30.78 16.20
CA PRO A 137 15.65 30.82 15.39
C PRO A 137 15.83 30.04 14.08
N PHE A 138 14.75 29.38 13.64
CA PHE A 138 14.68 28.56 12.42
C PHE A 138 15.41 27.20 12.47
N LEU A 139 15.79 26.69 13.65
CA LEU A 139 16.23 25.28 13.77
C LEU A 139 15.16 24.33 13.24
N GLY A 140 15.51 23.57 12.21
CA GLY A 140 14.71 22.51 11.64
C GLY A 140 14.74 21.25 12.51
N ASN A 141 13.83 20.31 12.22
CA ASN A 141 13.77 19.05 12.96
C ASN A 141 15.04 18.18 12.80
N PHE A 142 15.82 18.36 11.73
CA PHE A 142 17.07 17.64 11.51
C PHE A 142 18.28 18.29 12.21
N ASP A 143 18.14 19.52 12.69
CA ASP A 143 19.22 20.28 13.35
C ASP A 143 19.28 20.01 14.86
N ILE A 144 18.23 19.38 15.41
CA ILE A 144 18.14 18.96 16.82
C ILE A 144 17.89 17.45 16.86
N CYS A 145 18.82 16.73 17.45
CA CYS A 145 18.74 15.29 17.68
C CYS A 145 18.49 15.01 19.16
N PHE A 146 17.64 14.03 19.45
CA PHE A 146 17.38 13.54 20.79
C PHE A 146 17.98 12.16 20.99
N VAL A 147 18.55 11.91 22.16
CA VAL A 147 19.00 10.59 22.59
C VAL A 147 18.36 10.29 23.94
N VAL A 148 17.44 9.33 23.96
CA VAL A 148 16.78 8.88 25.18
C VAL A 148 17.39 7.56 25.61
N VAL A 149 18.03 7.55 26.77
CA VAL A 149 18.62 6.34 27.37
C VAL A 149 17.71 5.87 28.48
N ALA A 150 17.16 4.65 28.37
CA ALA A 150 16.28 4.11 29.39
C ALA A 150 16.67 2.69 29.81
N ALA A 151 16.58 2.40 31.11
CA ALA A 151 16.78 1.04 31.62
C ALA A 151 15.54 0.16 31.42
N ASP A 152 14.36 0.77 31.46
CA ASP A 152 13.09 0.15 31.14
C ASP A 152 12.38 1.02 30.09
N TRP A 153 11.72 0.37 29.13
CA TRP A 153 10.98 1.05 28.07
C TRP A 153 9.50 0.77 28.28
N SER A 154 8.86 1.56 29.14
CA SER A 154 7.43 1.38 29.37
C SER A 154 6.61 1.68 28.12
N THR A 155 5.35 1.27 28.14
CA THR A 155 4.38 1.60 27.09
C THR A 155 4.32 3.10 26.81
N LEU A 156 4.35 3.94 27.84
CA LEU A 156 4.24 5.39 27.64
C LEU A 156 5.49 5.98 26.97
N LEU A 157 6.68 5.59 27.43
CA LEU A 157 7.93 6.08 26.83
C LEU A 157 8.10 5.58 25.39
N THR A 158 7.73 4.32 25.15
CA THR A 158 7.74 3.70 23.82
C THR A 158 6.81 4.46 22.87
N HIS A 159 5.55 4.67 23.26
CA HIS A 159 4.59 5.40 22.43
C HIS A 159 5.00 6.86 22.22
N ALA A 160 5.58 7.49 23.23
CA ALA A 160 6.10 8.86 23.16
C ALA A 160 7.19 9.01 22.09
N VAL A 161 8.25 8.20 22.18
CA VAL A 161 9.37 8.27 21.22
C VAL A 161 8.93 7.79 19.84
N GLY A 162 8.12 6.73 19.77
CA GLY A 162 7.51 6.28 18.51
C GLY A 162 6.70 7.39 17.84
N SER A 163 5.88 8.12 18.59
CA SER A 163 5.10 9.26 18.07
C SER A 163 5.98 10.44 17.64
N MET A 164 7.07 10.71 18.35
CA MET A 164 8.03 11.75 17.97
C MET A 164 8.66 11.44 16.61
N ASN A 165 9.10 10.19 16.41
CA ASN A 165 9.74 9.73 15.19
C ASN A 165 8.74 9.63 14.02
N ALA A 166 7.62 8.91 14.20
CA ALA A 166 6.68 8.61 13.12
C ALA A 166 5.78 9.78 12.71
N TRP A 167 5.31 10.59 13.68
CA TRP A 167 4.25 11.57 13.42
C TRP A 167 4.70 13.02 13.54
N SER A 168 5.73 13.29 14.35
CA SER A 168 6.24 14.66 14.55
C SER A 168 7.50 14.97 13.72
N GLY A 169 8.02 13.98 12.98
CA GLY A 169 9.24 14.10 12.16
C GLY A 169 10.48 14.47 12.98
N LYS A 170 10.52 14.13 14.27
CA LYS A 170 11.66 14.38 15.17
C LYS A 170 12.69 13.27 15.02
N GLN A 171 13.94 13.61 15.31
CA GLN A 171 15.06 12.69 15.21
C GLN A 171 15.43 12.20 16.61
N CYS A 172 14.86 11.08 17.05
CA CYS A 172 15.13 10.52 18.37
C CYS A 172 15.71 9.11 18.30
N LEU A 173 16.90 8.93 18.89
CA LEU A 173 17.52 7.64 19.13
C LEU A 173 17.12 7.12 20.51
N ALA A 174 16.42 5.99 20.51
CA ALA A 174 16.08 5.24 21.70
C ALA A 174 17.20 4.24 22.03
N LEU A 175 17.76 4.34 23.24
CA LEU A 175 18.79 3.44 23.75
C LEU A 175 18.30 2.73 25.00
N LYS A 176 18.49 1.40 25.03
CA LYS A 176 18.27 0.58 26.20
C LYS A 176 19.58 0.39 26.97
N LEU A 177 19.52 0.60 28.28
CA LEU A 177 20.63 0.31 29.19
C LEU A 177 20.62 -1.18 29.55
N VAL A 178 21.64 -1.91 29.13
CA VAL A 178 21.77 -3.36 29.38
C VAL A 178 22.85 -3.61 30.42
N SER A 179 22.53 -4.38 31.46
CA SER A 179 23.50 -4.77 32.48
C SER A 179 24.37 -5.92 31.97
N ILE A 180 25.68 -5.76 32.07
CA ILE A 180 26.69 -6.80 31.87
C ILE A 180 27.25 -7.17 33.26
N GLU A 181 27.82 -8.37 33.43
CA GLU A 181 28.25 -8.93 34.73
C GLU A 181 28.99 -7.93 35.67
N SER A 182 29.75 -6.99 35.11
CA SER A 182 30.48 -5.95 35.86
C SER A 182 30.34 -4.51 35.32
N SER A 183 29.41 -4.25 34.40
CA SER A 183 29.25 -2.93 33.74
C SER A 183 27.87 -2.77 33.11
N PHE A 184 27.65 -1.72 32.33
CA PHE A 184 26.46 -1.50 31.52
C PHE A 184 26.85 -1.07 30.10
N ALA A 185 26.00 -1.42 29.14
CA ALA A 185 26.16 -1.10 27.72
C ALA A 185 24.88 -0.45 27.16
N LEU A 186 25.02 0.22 26.02
CA LEU A 186 23.90 0.80 25.28
C LEU A 186 23.53 -0.14 24.14
N GLN A 187 22.24 -0.41 24.01
CA GLN A 187 21.68 -1.14 22.88
C GLN A 187 20.65 -0.26 22.19
N ALA A 188 20.72 -0.15 20.88
CA ALA A 188 19.68 0.51 20.09
C ALA A 188 18.32 -0.18 20.31
N HIS A 189 17.30 0.62 20.58
CA HIS A 189 15.92 0.18 20.71
C HIS A 189 15.07 0.91 19.68
N LEU A 190 14.14 0.20 19.03
CA LEU A 190 13.30 0.77 18.00
C LEU A 190 11.84 0.75 18.46
N PRO A 191 11.32 1.89 18.96
CA PRO A 191 9.96 1.98 19.45
C PRO A 191 8.96 1.99 18.30
N GLU A 192 7.84 1.29 18.47
CA GLU A 192 6.71 1.30 17.56
C GLU A 192 5.69 2.37 18.00
N ALA A 193 5.11 3.08 17.03
CA ALA A 193 4.20 4.20 17.27
C ALA A 193 2.71 3.79 17.28
N TRP A 194 2.40 2.55 16.88
CA TRP A 194 1.06 1.99 16.92
C TRP A 194 1.07 0.47 17.07
N HIS A 195 -0.10 -0.09 17.35
CA HIS A 195 -0.31 -1.53 17.28
C HIS A 195 -0.44 -1.97 15.82
N LEU A 196 0.05 -3.19 15.53
CA LEU A 196 -0.12 -3.83 14.23
C LEU A 196 -1.62 -3.86 13.86
N THR A 197 -1.95 -3.24 12.73
CA THR A 197 -3.29 -3.24 12.16
C THR A 197 -3.60 -4.57 11.48
N GLY A 198 -2.59 -5.27 10.99
CA GLY A 198 -2.74 -6.48 10.16
C GLY A 198 -3.23 -6.17 8.74
N SER A 199 -3.29 -4.88 8.36
CA SER A 199 -3.72 -4.49 7.03
C SER A 199 -2.57 -4.42 6.06
N VAL A 200 -2.75 -5.04 4.90
CA VAL A 200 -1.82 -4.97 3.77
C VAL A 200 -2.20 -3.91 2.73
N LYS A 201 -3.36 -3.26 2.89
CA LYS A 201 -3.89 -2.26 1.95
C LYS A 201 -4.81 -1.23 2.63
N LEU A 202 -5.08 -0.13 1.95
CA LEU A 202 -6.07 0.86 2.39
C LEU A 202 -7.47 0.40 1.94
N PRO A 203 -8.41 0.19 2.87
CA PRO A 203 -9.78 -0.17 2.50
C PRO A 203 -10.45 0.97 1.72
N PRO A 204 -11.34 0.65 0.77
CA PRO A 204 -12.05 1.65 -0.03
C PRO A 204 -12.69 2.78 0.77
N GLU A 205 -13.31 2.43 1.90
CA GLU A 205 -14.01 3.35 2.76
C GLU A 205 -13.05 4.35 3.44
N ALA A 206 -11.78 3.98 3.62
CA ALA A 206 -10.75 4.87 4.17
C ALA A 206 -10.16 5.85 3.16
N LEU A 207 -10.66 5.86 1.92
CA LEU A 207 -10.22 6.76 0.86
C LEU A 207 -11.36 7.68 0.40
N PRO A 208 -11.99 8.46 1.30
CA PRO A 208 -12.97 9.47 0.89
C PRO A 208 -12.34 10.46 -0.07
N SER A 209 -13.14 10.88 -1.06
CA SER A 209 -12.67 11.72 -2.15
C SER A 209 -13.69 12.80 -2.50
N ILE A 210 -13.19 14.02 -2.73
CA ILE A 210 -13.97 15.18 -3.16
C ILE A 210 -13.47 15.70 -4.50
N ASP A 211 -14.37 16.25 -5.32
CA ASP A 211 -14.00 16.97 -6.53
C ASP A 211 -13.99 18.47 -6.28
N LEU A 212 -12.95 19.14 -6.76
CA LEU A 212 -12.86 20.59 -6.89
C LEU A 212 -12.90 20.93 -8.38
N TYR A 213 -14.07 21.31 -8.89
CA TYR A 213 -14.25 21.77 -10.26
C TYR A 213 -13.75 23.21 -10.40
N LEU A 214 -13.05 23.47 -11.49
CA LEU A 214 -12.50 24.79 -11.81
C LEU A 214 -13.31 25.38 -12.97
N VAL A 215 -14.37 26.12 -12.62
CA VAL A 215 -15.20 26.85 -13.59
C VAL A 215 -14.46 28.12 -13.98
N GLU A 216 -14.19 28.34 -15.26
CA GLU A 216 -13.55 29.58 -15.71
C GLU A 216 -14.48 30.78 -15.49
N LYS A 217 -13.94 31.87 -14.95
CA LYS A 217 -14.67 33.14 -14.89
C LYS A 217 -14.89 33.64 -16.31
N SER A 218 -16.13 33.92 -16.69
CA SER A 218 -16.43 34.46 -18.02
C SER A 218 -15.73 35.83 -18.20
N ALA A 219 -15.05 36.01 -19.33
CA ALA A 219 -14.41 37.29 -19.70
C ALA A 219 -15.43 38.43 -19.92
N ASP A 220 -16.73 38.10 -19.96
CA ASP A 220 -17.84 39.01 -20.30
C ASP A 220 -18.38 39.84 -19.11
N ALA A 221 -17.65 39.92 -18.00
CA ALA A 221 -18.01 40.76 -16.84
C ALA A 221 -17.23 42.08 -16.77
N ILE A 222 -16.64 42.52 -17.89
CA ILE A 222 -16.16 43.90 -18.07
C ILE A 222 -17.12 44.55 -19.07
N ASP A 223 -17.96 45.43 -18.55
CA ASP A 223 -18.87 46.28 -19.34
C ASP A 223 -18.14 46.95 -20.50
N ASP A 224 -18.68 46.84 -21.71
CA ASP A 224 -18.74 48.00 -22.59
C ASP A 224 -20.05 47.96 -23.38
N GLU A 225 -20.92 48.91 -23.07
CA GLU A 225 -22.00 49.32 -23.95
C GLU A 225 -21.38 49.80 -25.27
N GLY A 226 -21.46 49.02 -26.35
CA GLY A 226 -21.06 49.55 -27.65
C GLY A 226 -20.90 48.53 -28.77
N ASP A 227 -21.79 48.67 -29.75
CA ASP A 227 -21.66 48.23 -31.15
C ASP A 227 -21.79 46.73 -31.51
N GLU A 228 -23.00 46.41 -31.96
CA GLU A 228 -23.27 45.41 -32.99
C GLU A 228 -22.46 45.69 -34.27
N ASN A 229 -21.34 45.00 -34.46
CA ASN A 229 -20.84 44.48 -35.74
C ASN A 229 -19.39 43.99 -35.57
N ASP A 230 -19.14 42.70 -35.77
CA ASP A 230 -18.51 42.17 -36.99
C ASP A 230 -17.97 40.76 -36.69
N GLY A 231 -18.09 39.87 -37.66
CA GLY A 231 -17.74 38.45 -37.57
C GLY A 231 -16.24 38.18 -37.55
N GLY A 232 -15.56 38.60 -36.48
CA GLY A 232 -14.16 38.32 -36.24
C GLY A 232 -13.99 37.02 -35.45
N GLN A 233 -13.46 35.98 -36.11
CA GLN A 233 -12.84 34.84 -35.43
C GLN A 233 -11.84 35.37 -34.40
N ALA A 234 -12.14 35.19 -33.11
CA ALA A 234 -11.15 35.35 -32.07
C ALA A 234 -10.11 34.23 -32.22
N GLU A 235 -9.05 34.50 -32.99
CA GLU A 235 -7.77 33.79 -32.88
C GLU A 235 -7.19 34.06 -31.48
N GLY A 236 -7.72 33.36 -30.48
CA GLY A 236 -7.24 33.40 -29.10
C GLY A 236 -6.14 32.35 -28.89
N ASN A 237 -4.91 32.81 -28.66
CA ASN A 237 -3.75 32.11 -28.09
C ASN A 237 -3.75 30.56 -28.18
N GLY A 238 -2.92 30.02 -29.08
CA GLY A 238 -2.63 28.59 -29.23
C GLY A 238 -1.90 27.94 -28.06
N ALA A 239 -2.50 27.93 -26.88
CA ALA A 239 -2.14 26.99 -25.82
C ALA A 239 -2.78 25.63 -26.15
N ASP A 240 -1.99 24.55 -26.10
CA ASP A 240 -2.53 23.20 -26.23
C ASP A 240 -3.57 22.98 -25.14
N GLU A 241 -4.81 22.92 -25.57
CA GLU A 241 -6.02 22.65 -24.83
C GLU A 241 -5.92 21.38 -23.94
N ARG A 242 -4.99 20.47 -24.22
CA ARG A 242 -4.73 19.29 -23.41
C ARG A 242 -3.84 19.53 -22.20
N LEU A 243 -3.16 20.68 -22.12
CA LEU A 243 -2.24 21.01 -21.03
C LEU A 243 -2.96 21.80 -19.93
N PRO A 244 -2.76 21.45 -18.65
CA PRO A 244 -3.37 22.19 -17.56
C PRO A 244 -2.73 23.58 -17.40
N PRO A 245 -3.51 24.60 -17.00
CA PRO A 245 -2.96 25.92 -16.68
C PRO A 245 -1.93 25.83 -15.55
N ARG A 246 -0.84 26.59 -15.66
CA ARG A 246 0.23 26.62 -14.63
C ARG A 246 -0.28 26.98 -13.24
N LEU A 247 -1.32 27.82 -13.16
CA LEU A 247 -1.98 28.19 -11.91
C LEU A 247 -2.56 26.96 -11.17
N VAL A 248 -3.15 26.03 -11.93
CA VAL A 248 -3.73 24.78 -11.39
C VAL A 248 -2.63 23.87 -10.85
N MET A 249 -1.49 23.81 -11.54
CA MET A 249 -0.32 23.06 -11.07
C MET A 249 0.20 23.63 -9.74
N THR A 250 0.35 24.96 -9.66
CA THR A 250 0.72 25.63 -8.40
C THR A 250 -0.30 25.39 -7.29
N ALA A 251 -1.59 25.30 -7.62
CA ALA A 251 -2.64 25.00 -6.64
C ALA A 251 -2.49 23.60 -6.05
N MET A 252 -2.17 22.60 -6.87
CA MET A 252 -1.86 21.25 -6.38
C MET A 252 -0.68 21.27 -5.41
N ASP A 253 0.41 21.98 -5.72
CA ASP A 253 1.56 22.11 -4.82
C ASP A 253 1.20 22.75 -3.48
N ILE A 254 0.33 23.77 -3.49
CA ILE A 254 -0.13 24.44 -2.27
C ILE A 254 -0.94 23.47 -1.40
N ILE A 255 -1.85 22.71 -2.02
CA ILE A 255 -2.69 21.71 -1.33
C ILE A 255 -1.81 20.62 -0.71
N ALA A 256 -0.87 20.05 -1.46
CA ALA A 256 0.02 18.99 -0.97
C ALA A 256 0.85 19.47 0.24
N ARG A 257 1.43 20.67 0.14
CA ARG A 257 2.18 21.28 1.26
C ARG A 257 1.29 21.62 2.45
N ALA A 258 0.02 21.97 2.23
CA ALA A 258 -0.94 22.16 3.32
C ALA A 258 -1.23 20.82 4.02
N GLY A 259 -1.34 19.73 3.25
CA GLY A 259 -1.47 18.37 3.74
C GLY A 259 -0.30 17.96 4.63
N ASP A 260 0.93 18.16 4.15
CA ASP A 260 2.16 17.90 4.91
C ASP A 260 2.20 18.69 6.23
N ARG A 261 1.89 20.00 6.19
CA ARG A 261 1.87 20.85 7.40
C ARG A 261 0.79 20.45 8.41
N ALA A 262 -0.32 19.91 7.93
CA ALA A 262 -1.42 19.44 8.78
C ALA A 262 -1.18 18.03 9.36
N GLY A 263 -0.10 17.33 8.95
CA GLY A 263 0.09 15.92 9.29
C GLY A 263 -0.94 15.00 8.64
N SER A 264 -1.57 15.44 7.54
CA SER A 264 -2.51 14.62 6.76
C SER A 264 -1.75 13.71 5.79
N HIS A 265 -2.41 12.68 5.28
CA HIS A 265 -1.85 11.72 4.34
C HIS A 265 -2.85 11.47 3.21
N GLY A 266 -2.41 11.54 1.96
CA GLY A 266 -3.33 11.42 0.83
C GLY A 266 -2.67 11.66 -0.52
N PHE A 267 -3.53 11.72 -1.53
CA PHE A 267 -3.16 12.00 -2.91
C PHE A 267 -4.25 12.81 -3.61
N MET A 268 -3.90 13.42 -4.73
CA MET A 268 -4.86 14.11 -5.59
C MET A 268 -4.59 13.81 -7.05
N MET A 269 -5.65 13.83 -7.84
CA MET A 269 -5.61 13.65 -9.28
C MET A 269 -6.16 14.91 -9.96
N LEU A 270 -5.37 15.53 -10.81
CA LEU A 270 -5.85 16.48 -11.80
C LEU A 270 -6.28 15.73 -13.05
N TRP A 271 -7.50 15.99 -13.49
CA TRP A 271 -8.05 15.38 -14.69
C TRP A 271 -8.81 16.40 -15.54
N ARG A 272 -8.80 16.13 -16.85
CA ARG A 272 -9.54 16.91 -17.84
C ARG A 272 -10.89 16.27 -18.07
N ASP A 273 -11.95 17.05 -17.98
CA ASP A 273 -13.30 16.61 -18.25
C ASP A 273 -13.61 16.71 -19.76
N VAL A 274 -13.72 15.56 -20.42
CA VAL A 274 -13.90 15.45 -21.88
C VAL A 274 -15.37 15.51 -22.27
N ASN A 275 -16.23 14.85 -21.50
CA ASN A 275 -17.67 14.74 -21.76
C ASN A 275 -18.47 15.73 -20.88
N GLY A 276 -17.80 16.80 -20.45
CA GLY A 276 -17.96 17.46 -19.15
C GLY A 276 -19.17 18.32 -18.87
N TYR A 277 -20.37 17.94 -19.32
CA TYR A 277 -21.68 18.46 -18.88
C TYR A 277 -21.76 19.98 -18.54
N GLY A 278 -20.92 20.83 -19.13
CA GLY A 278 -20.83 22.29 -18.89
C GLY A 278 -20.26 22.78 -17.55
N ARG A 279 -19.54 21.99 -16.73
CA ARG A 279 -19.12 22.38 -15.35
C ARG A 279 -17.66 22.86 -15.19
N GLY A 280 -16.96 23.11 -16.28
CA GLY A 280 -15.53 23.45 -16.27
C GLY A 280 -14.67 22.31 -16.81
N ARG A 281 -13.51 22.68 -17.37
CA ARG A 281 -12.62 21.77 -18.12
C ARG A 281 -11.71 20.94 -17.23
N TRP A 282 -11.31 21.50 -16.09
CA TRP A 282 -10.33 20.93 -15.19
C TRP A 282 -10.96 20.65 -13.83
N CYS A 283 -10.63 19.50 -13.26
CA CYS A 283 -11.07 19.11 -11.94
C CYS A 283 -9.90 18.50 -11.17
N ILE A 284 -9.79 18.86 -9.89
CA ILE A 284 -8.88 18.22 -8.95
C ILE A 284 -9.72 17.33 -8.05
N THR A 285 -9.50 16.02 -8.11
CA THR A 285 -10.04 15.08 -7.13
C THR A 285 -9.03 14.90 -6.01
N LEU A 286 -9.42 15.24 -4.77
CA LEU A 286 -8.58 15.07 -3.60
C LEU A 286 -9.04 13.85 -2.81
N CYS A 287 -8.11 13.01 -2.38
CA CYS A 287 -8.34 11.88 -1.50
C CYS A 287 -7.40 11.94 -0.30
N ALA A 288 -7.94 11.81 0.92
CA ALA A 288 -7.14 11.71 2.13
C ALA A 288 -7.55 10.48 2.93
N ILE A 289 -6.59 9.89 3.65
CA ILE A 289 -6.84 8.73 4.50
C ILE A 289 -7.76 9.16 5.64
N ASP A 290 -8.93 8.52 5.75
CA ASP A 290 -9.84 8.72 6.87
C ASP A 290 -9.48 7.79 8.04
N PRO A 291 -8.98 8.33 9.18
CA PRO A 291 -8.61 7.52 10.32
C PRO A 291 -9.81 6.80 10.96
N TYR A 292 -11.05 7.31 10.80
CA TYR A 292 -12.24 6.69 11.38
C TYR A 292 -12.66 5.45 10.61
N SER A 293 -12.68 5.53 9.27
CA SER A 293 -12.92 4.38 8.41
C SER A 293 -11.79 3.34 8.51
N MET A 294 -10.53 3.78 8.66
CA MET A 294 -9.42 2.88 8.98
C MET A 294 -9.64 2.13 10.30
N TYR A 295 -9.99 2.84 11.38
CA TYR A 295 -10.29 2.23 12.69
C TYR A 295 -11.43 1.20 12.58
N ALA A 296 -12.54 1.60 11.93
CA ALA A 296 -13.69 0.75 11.71
C ALA A 296 -13.35 -0.54 10.95
N TRP A 297 -12.47 -0.46 9.95
CA TRP A 297 -12.01 -1.62 9.20
C TRP A 297 -11.09 -2.50 10.03
N CYS A 298 -10.10 -1.91 10.72
CA CYS A 298 -9.14 -2.65 11.55
C CYS A 298 -9.84 -3.41 12.68
N LYS A 299 -10.90 -2.84 13.25
CA LYS A 299 -11.69 -3.51 14.30
C LYS A 299 -12.41 -4.77 13.80
N GLU A 300 -12.80 -4.81 12.53
CA GLU A 300 -13.53 -5.93 11.93
C GLU A 300 -12.62 -6.98 11.27
N HIS A 301 -11.51 -6.55 10.69
CA HIS A 301 -10.67 -7.39 9.83
C HIS A 301 -9.22 -7.53 10.31
N GLY A 302 -8.77 -6.63 11.18
CA GLY A 302 -7.42 -6.59 11.71
C GLY A 302 -7.21 -7.49 12.92
N LEU A 303 -6.07 -7.32 13.59
CA LEU A 303 -5.76 -8.04 14.82
C LEU A 303 -6.67 -7.58 15.96
N SER A 304 -7.13 -8.52 16.78
CA SER A 304 -8.00 -8.26 17.92
C SER A 304 -7.36 -7.29 18.91
N GLN A 305 -8.07 -6.21 19.24
CA GLN A 305 -7.65 -5.20 20.21
C GLN A 305 -8.57 -5.15 21.43
N ARG A 306 -7.98 -4.84 22.60
CA ARG A 306 -8.73 -4.61 23.83
C ARG A 306 -9.64 -3.40 23.70
N ASP A 307 -10.89 -3.53 24.17
CA ASP A 307 -11.81 -2.41 24.27
C ASP A 307 -11.40 -1.41 25.36
N SER A 308 -11.41 -0.13 24.99
CA SER A 308 -11.25 1.04 25.85
C SER A 308 -12.48 1.93 25.74
N ASP A 309 -12.67 2.86 26.69
CA ASP A 309 -13.79 3.80 26.60
C ASP A 309 -13.76 4.63 25.30
N ALA A 310 -12.56 4.93 24.79
CA ALA A 310 -12.38 5.62 23.52
C ALA A 310 -12.81 4.75 22.33
N SER A 311 -12.41 3.46 22.30
CA SER A 311 -12.81 2.54 21.24
C SER A 311 -14.32 2.30 21.26
N LEU A 312 -14.91 2.09 22.45
CA LEU A 312 -16.35 1.93 22.64
C LEU A 312 -17.14 3.18 22.20
N PHE A 313 -16.62 4.38 22.45
CA PHE A 313 -17.22 5.62 21.97
C PHE A 313 -17.20 5.68 20.43
N LEU A 314 -16.06 5.39 19.79
CA LEU A 314 -15.95 5.37 18.33
C LEU A 314 -16.86 4.31 17.71
N ASP A 315 -16.93 3.13 18.31
CA ASP A 315 -17.82 2.04 17.89
C ASP A 315 -19.29 2.47 17.94
N SER A 316 -19.69 3.19 19.00
CA SER A 316 -21.05 3.72 19.14
C SER A 316 -21.41 4.76 18.07
N ARG A 317 -20.41 5.36 17.41
CA ARG A 317 -20.56 6.38 16.37
C ARG A 317 -20.23 5.89 14.97
N LYS A 318 -19.83 4.62 14.81
CA LYS A 318 -19.41 4.06 13.52
C LYS A 318 -20.44 4.28 12.41
N ALA A 319 -21.72 4.06 12.70
CA ALA A 319 -22.80 4.28 11.74
C ALA A 319 -23.04 5.76 11.39
N ASP A 320 -22.77 6.68 12.34
CA ASP A 320 -22.90 8.13 12.10
C ASP A 320 -21.76 8.66 11.22
N ILE A 321 -20.54 8.13 11.41
CA ILE A 321 -19.31 8.60 10.75
C ILE A 321 -19.10 7.94 9.39
N ALA A 322 -19.61 6.71 9.18
CA ALA A 322 -19.42 5.96 7.96
C ALA A 322 -19.86 6.75 6.71
N GLY A 323 -18.94 6.90 5.75
CA GLY A 323 -19.21 7.54 4.46
C GLY A 323 -19.26 9.06 4.48
N GLN A 324 -18.89 9.73 5.58
CA GLN A 324 -18.71 11.18 5.60
C GLN A 324 -17.27 11.56 5.27
N THR A 325 -17.04 12.48 4.32
CA THR A 325 -15.70 13.05 4.14
C THR A 325 -15.32 13.95 5.32
N PRO A 326 -14.13 13.77 5.94
CA PRO A 326 -13.62 14.67 6.96
C PRO A 326 -13.48 16.12 6.45
N ALA A 327 -13.87 17.10 7.29
CA ALA A 327 -13.77 18.53 6.97
C ALA A 327 -12.34 18.95 6.57
N THR A 328 -11.32 18.28 7.10
CA THR A 328 -9.90 18.51 6.78
C THR A 328 -9.64 18.47 5.28
N ILE A 329 -10.27 17.57 4.50
CA ILE A 329 -10.02 17.50 3.04
C ILE A 329 -10.45 18.79 2.35
N TYR A 330 -11.58 19.37 2.76
CA TYR A 330 -12.06 20.65 2.26
C TYR A 330 -11.15 21.81 2.67
N ASP A 331 -10.61 21.79 3.89
CA ASP A 331 -9.69 22.82 4.37
C ASP A 331 -8.35 22.78 3.62
N LEU A 332 -7.86 21.58 3.28
CA LEU A 332 -6.68 21.40 2.42
C LEU A 332 -6.92 21.98 1.02
N ALA A 333 -8.05 21.66 0.38
CA ALA A 333 -8.41 22.21 -0.92
C ALA A 333 -8.54 23.75 -0.89
N LYS A 334 -9.14 24.30 0.17
CA LYS A 334 -9.32 25.75 0.37
C LYS A 334 -7.99 26.50 0.53
N ALA A 335 -6.90 25.84 0.90
CA ALA A 335 -5.59 26.48 0.98
C ALA A 335 -5.13 27.09 -0.36
N ALA A 336 -5.59 26.54 -1.49
CA ALA A 336 -5.26 27.06 -2.82
C ALA A 336 -6.28 28.09 -3.38
N TYR A 337 -7.35 28.38 -2.66
CA TYR A 337 -8.38 29.34 -3.12
C TYR A 337 -7.83 30.72 -3.46
N PRO A 338 -6.89 31.31 -2.70
CA PRO A 338 -6.36 32.64 -3.02
C PRO A 338 -5.83 32.78 -4.45
N ILE A 339 -5.21 31.72 -5.00
CA ILE A 339 -4.72 31.74 -6.38
C ILE A 339 -5.78 31.26 -7.37
N LEU A 340 -6.55 30.22 -7.03
CA LEU A 340 -7.56 29.66 -7.94
C LEU A 340 -8.66 30.67 -8.26
N GLN A 341 -9.07 31.46 -7.26
CA GLN A 341 -10.11 32.48 -7.42
C GLN A 341 -9.69 33.66 -8.31
N GLU A 342 -8.43 33.75 -8.73
CA GLU A 342 -8.01 34.76 -9.71
C GLU A 342 -8.62 34.49 -11.10
N GLN A 343 -8.73 33.22 -11.49
CA GLN A 343 -9.17 32.81 -12.83
C GLN A 343 -10.40 31.89 -12.83
N PHE A 344 -10.68 31.24 -11.70
CA PHE A 344 -11.73 30.23 -11.58
C PHE A 344 -12.73 30.58 -10.49
N GLU A 345 -13.90 29.96 -10.55
CA GLU A 345 -14.87 29.82 -9.46
C GLU A 345 -14.81 28.36 -8.98
N PRO A 346 -14.03 28.06 -7.91
CA PRO A 346 -13.86 26.68 -7.47
C PRO A 346 -15.12 26.13 -6.81
N GLU A 347 -15.63 25.01 -7.31
CA GLU A 347 -16.84 24.36 -6.81
C GLU A 347 -16.56 22.95 -6.29
N PHE A 348 -17.00 22.66 -5.06
CA PHE A 348 -16.94 21.30 -4.53
C PHE A 348 -18.07 20.44 -5.07
N SER A 349 -17.78 19.20 -5.43
CA SER A 349 -18.79 18.23 -5.85
C SER A 349 -18.45 16.79 -5.44
N GLY A 350 -19.50 16.02 -5.17
CA GLY A 350 -19.47 14.58 -4.94
C GLY A 350 -18.57 14.12 -3.79
N ASP A 351 -19.19 13.60 -2.74
CA ASP A 351 -18.51 12.97 -1.61
C ASP A 351 -18.67 11.45 -1.74
N PHE A 352 -17.62 10.77 -2.22
CA PHE A 352 -17.61 9.32 -2.42
C PHE A 352 -16.21 8.76 -2.20
N CYS A 353 -16.07 7.47 -1.96
CA CYS A 353 -14.75 6.84 -1.95
C CYS A 353 -14.08 6.87 -3.33
N TRP A 354 -12.74 6.82 -3.32
CA TRP A 354 -11.91 6.84 -4.53
C TRP A 354 -12.37 5.84 -5.59
N GLN A 355 -12.70 4.61 -5.19
CA GLN A 355 -13.10 3.55 -6.12
C GLN A 355 -14.37 3.90 -6.89
N MET A 356 -15.35 4.54 -6.23
CA MET A 356 -16.58 4.99 -6.89
C MET A 356 -16.30 6.15 -7.84
N LYS A 357 -15.44 7.10 -7.43
CA LYS A 357 -15.01 8.23 -8.25
C LYS A 357 -14.26 7.78 -9.50
N ALA A 358 -13.24 6.94 -9.35
CA ALA A 358 -12.46 6.37 -10.45
C ALA A 358 -13.36 5.68 -11.49
N ARG A 359 -14.36 4.90 -11.04
CA ARG A 359 -15.36 4.29 -11.94
C ARG A 359 -16.15 5.31 -12.76
N GLN A 360 -16.56 6.43 -12.14
CA GLN A 360 -17.29 7.49 -12.84
C GLN A 360 -16.40 8.23 -13.86
N TYR A 361 -15.13 8.45 -13.53
CA TYR A 361 -14.21 9.14 -14.42
C TYR A 361 -13.85 8.34 -15.68
N ARG A 362 -13.90 7.01 -15.65
CA ARG A 362 -13.69 6.15 -16.83
C ARG A 362 -14.54 6.56 -18.04
N LEU A 363 -15.67 7.22 -17.81
CA LEU A 363 -16.59 7.65 -18.87
C LEU A 363 -16.44 9.12 -19.29
N ARG A 364 -15.63 9.92 -18.58
CA ARG A 364 -15.58 11.38 -18.83
C ARG A 364 -14.25 12.06 -18.56
N GLY A 365 -13.44 11.56 -17.64
CA GLY A 365 -12.24 12.23 -17.16
C GLY A 365 -10.95 11.57 -17.64
N VAL A 366 -10.03 12.36 -18.19
CA VAL A 366 -8.68 11.91 -18.56
C VAL A 366 -7.70 12.32 -17.45
N PRO A 367 -7.10 11.36 -16.72
CA PRO A 367 -6.07 11.65 -15.74
C PRO A 367 -4.89 12.36 -16.40
N THR A 368 -4.45 13.47 -15.82
CA THR A 368 -3.39 14.31 -16.40
C THR A 368 -2.19 14.44 -15.48
N ARG A 369 -2.42 14.50 -14.16
CA ARG A 369 -1.34 14.60 -13.17
C ARG A 369 -1.81 14.11 -11.81
N PHE A 370 -0.87 13.61 -11.03
CA PHE A 370 -1.04 13.27 -9.63
C PHE A 370 -0.12 14.08 -8.71
N GLU A 371 -0.48 14.18 -7.44
CA GLU A 371 0.42 14.60 -6.38
C GLU A 371 0.07 13.86 -5.08
N PHE A 372 1.07 13.58 -4.25
CA PHE A 372 0.94 12.84 -3.00
C PHE A 372 1.54 13.63 -1.84
N TRP A 373 0.98 13.48 -0.63
CA TRP A 373 1.50 14.13 0.58
C TRP A 373 1.51 13.19 1.78
N GLY A 374 2.22 13.60 2.83
CA GLY A 374 2.42 12.79 4.04
C GLY A 374 3.13 11.47 3.73
N SER A 375 2.74 10.40 4.45
CA SER A 375 3.35 9.07 4.30
C SER A 375 3.17 8.48 2.90
N LEU A 376 2.06 8.79 2.21
CA LEU A 376 1.88 8.37 0.82
C LEU A 376 2.84 9.11 -0.12
N GLY A 377 3.08 10.40 0.11
CA GLY A 377 4.08 11.17 -0.63
C GLY A 377 5.51 10.68 -0.42
N GLN A 378 5.85 10.29 0.81
CA GLN A 378 7.13 9.65 1.08
C GLN A 378 7.26 8.32 0.33
N HIS A 379 6.25 7.43 0.43
CA HIS A 379 6.25 6.15 -0.27
C HIS A 379 6.38 6.29 -1.79
N ALA A 380 5.63 7.21 -2.40
CA ALA A 380 5.67 7.43 -3.85
C ALA A 380 7.05 7.92 -4.33
N ARG A 381 7.70 8.81 -3.55
CA ARG A 381 9.07 9.28 -3.83
C ARG A 381 10.10 8.16 -3.68
N GLU A 382 10.01 7.37 -2.61
CA GLU A 382 10.89 6.22 -2.39
C GLU A 382 10.74 5.19 -3.50
N PHE A 383 9.50 4.88 -3.89
CA PHE A 383 9.21 3.95 -4.98
C PHE A 383 9.93 4.38 -6.27
N VAL A 384 9.78 5.63 -6.70
CA VAL A 384 10.45 6.06 -7.94
C VAL A 384 11.95 6.24 -7.78
N CYS A 385 12.48 6.43 -6.57
CA CYS A 385 13.93 6.53 -6.33
C CYS A 385 14.60 5.17 -6.16
N ASN A 386 13.84 4.10 -5.92
CA ASN A 386 14.36 2.76 -5.70
C ASN A 386 15.06 2.23 -6.97
N PRO A 387 16.29 1.69 -6.86
CA PRO A 387 17.04 1.19 -8.01
C PRO A 387 16.34 0.05 -8.75
N ALA A 388 15.69 -0.88 -8.04
CA ALA A 388 14.93 -1.96 -8.66
C ALA A 388 13.78 -1.43 -9.52
N VAL A 389 13.04 -0.42 -9.03
CA VAL A 389 12.00 0.25 -9.80
C VAL A 389 12.60 0.94 -11.04
N ARG A 390 13.74 1.62 -10.90
CA ARG A 390 14.41 2.28 -12.04
C ARG A 390 14.98 1.31 -13.07
N ASN A 391 15.40 0.13 -12.65
CA ASN A 391 16.08 -0.84 -13.52
C ASN A 391 15.14 -1.87 -14.15
N TRP A 392 14.04 -2.22 -13.47
CA TRP A 392 13.15 -3.32 -13.87
C TRP A 392 11.73 -2.83 -14.20
N TYR A 393 11.20 -1.88 -13.43
CA TYR A 393 9.82 -1.40 -13.55
C TYR A 393 9.68 -0.30 -14.61
N MET A 394 10.47 0.78 -14.50
CA MET A 394 10.40 1.97 -15.36
C MET A 394 10.72 1.72 -16.84
N PRO A 395 11.66 0.83 -17.22
CA PRO A 395 11.93 0.55 -18.63
C PRO A 395 10.73 -0.03 -19.40
N TYR A 396 9.82 -0.72 -18.71
CA TYR A 396 8.58 -1.23 -19.32
C TYR A 396 7.59 -0.11 -19.67
N MET A 397 7.66 1.04 -18.99
CA MET A 397 6.65 2.10 -19.08
C MET A 397 7.04 3.19 -20.09
N SER A 398 8.25 3.78 -20.01
CA SER A 398 8.65 4.88 -20.91
C SER A 398 10.12 5.37 -20.80
N GLN A 399 11.10 4.49 -20.60
CA GLN A 399 12.53 4.87 -20.52
C GLN A 399 12.84 5.94 -19.44
N ASN A 400 12.82 5.54 -18.16
CA ASN A 400 13.41 6.16 -16.95
C ASN A 400 13.16 7.63 -16.60
N GLN A 401 12.43 8.43 -17.39
CA GLN A 401 12.22 9.86 -17.12
C GLN A 401 10.97 10.20 -16.29
N LEU A 402 10.14 9.22 -15.94
CA LEU A 402 8.93 9.46 -15.16
C LEU A 402 9.22 9.67 -13.66
N ASP A 403 8.35 10.46 -13.03
CA ASP A 403 8.26 10.62 -11.58
C ASP A 403 6.86 10.19 -11.08
N TRP A 404 6.61 10.34 -9.78
CA TRP A 404 5.36 9.90 -9.15
C TRP A 404 4.13 10.73 -9.55
N THR A 405 4.32 11.82 -10.30
CA THR A 405 3.24 12.73 -10.69
C THR A 405 2.61 12.34 -12.03
N ASP A 406 3.27 11.46 -12.78
CA ASP A 406 2.76 10.95 -14.05
C ASP A 406 1.67 9.87 -13.82
N PRO A 407 0.50 9.94 -14.49
CA PRO A 407 -0.55 8.94 -14.38
C PRO A 407 -0.09 7.50 -14.58
N VAL A 408 0.87 7.28 -15.48
CA VAL A 408 1.43 5.95 -15.78
C VAL A 408 2.07 5.33 -14.53
N VAL A 409 2.70 6.14 -13.66
CA VAL A 409 3.31 5.68 -12.40
C VAL A 409 2.32 5.73 -11.23
N ALA A 410 1.60 6.84 -11.09
CA ALA A 410 0.75 7.12 -9.94
C ALA A 410 -0.46 6.18 -9.83
N MET A 411 -1.10 5.86 -10.97
CA MET A 411 -2.30 5.02 -10.95
C MET A 411 -2.00 3.59 -10.50
N PRO A 412 -0.99 2.87 -11.04
CA PRO A 412 -0.58 1.59 -10.49
C PRO A 412 -0.27 1.63 -8.99
N LEU A 413 0.39 2.70 -8.51
CA LEU A 413 0.65 2.87 -7.08
C LEU A 413 -0.64 2.98 -6.26
N ILE A 414 -1.57 3.86 -6.64
CA ILE A 414 -2.84 4.06 -5.94
C ILE A 414 -3.71 2.79 -5.95
N GLU A 415 -3.76 2.09 -7.08
CA GLU A 415 -4.51 0.85 -7.20
C GLU A 415 -3.86 -0.28 -6.39
N ASN A 416 -2.52 -0.36 -6.34
CA ASN A 416 -1.83 -1.32 -5.48
C ASN A 416 -2.05 -1.01 -3.99
N LEU A 417 -2.08 0.27 -3.61
CA LEU A 417 -2.38 0.72 -2.26
C LEU A 417 -3.79 0.36 -1.80
N SER A 418 -4.77 0.35 -2.72
CA SER A 418 -6.20 0.25 -2.36
C SER A 418 -6.85 -1.09 -2.74
N ALA A 419 -6.60 -1.59 -3.95
CA ALA A 419 -7.10 -2.88 -4.42
C ALA A 419 -6.16 -4.04 -4.05
N GLY A 420 -4.86 -3.77 -3.86
CA GLY A 420 -3.79 -4.76 -3.68
C GLY A 420 -2.98 -4.95 -4.96
N VAL A 421 -1.85 -5.67 -4.92
CA VAL A 421 -1.07 -5.97 -6.14
C VAL A 421 -1.77 -7.00 -7.02
N PRO A 422 -1.69 -6.90 -8.36
CA PRO A 422 -2.01 -8.03 -9.24
C PRO A 422 -1.19 -9.27 -8.87
N PHE A 423 -1.78 -10.46 -8.97
CA PHE A 423 -1.13 -11.75 -8.65
C PHE A 423 -0.44 -11.78 -7.28
N PRO A 424 -1.19 -11.65 -6.16
CA PRO A 424 -0.61 -11.65 -4.83
C PRO A 424 0.33 -12.85 -4.58
N GLY A 425 1.55 -12.55 -4.11
CA GLY A 425 2.58 -13.55 -3.85
C GLY A 425 3.22 -14.15 -5.12
N GLY A 426 2.97 -13.57 -6.30
CA GLY A 426 3.45 -14.06 -7.59
C GLY A 426 2.71 -15.29 -8.11
N THR A 427 1.52 -15.59 -7.59
CA THR A 427 0.71 -16.76 -7.98
C THR A 427 -0.51 -16.35 -8.81
N ILE A 428 -1.00 -17.25 -9.68
CA ILE A 428 -2.17 -16.95 -10.53
C ILE A 428 -3.36 -17.82 -10.13
N LYS A 429 -4.39 -17.21 -9.57
CA LYS A 429 -5.69 -17.83 -9.32
C LYS A 429 -6.60 -17.75 -10.55
N CYS A 430 -7.71 -18.48 -10.54
CA CYS A 430 -8.71 -18.37 -11.60
C CYS A 430 -9.37 -16.98 -11.62
N SER A 431 -9.55 -16.35 -10.45
CA SER A 431 -9.99 -14.96 -10.35
C SER A 431 -8.98 -13.97 -10.92
N ASP A 432 -7.69 -14.13 -10.63
CA ASP A 432 -6.64 -13.28 -11.20
C ASP A 432 -6.61 -13.39 -12.73
N ALA A 433 -6.66 -14.62 -13.26
CA ALA A 433 -6.72 -14.87 -14.69
C ALA A 433 -7.94 -14.20 -15.34
N PHE A 434 -9.12 -14.28 -14.70
CA PHE A 434 -10.33 -13.58 -15.15
C PHE A 434 -10.16 -12.06 -15.16
N LEU A 435 -9.58 -11.48 -14.11
CA LEU A 435 -9.40 -10.02 -13.99
C LEU A 435 -8.40 -9.48 -15.02
N VAL A 436 -7.30 -10.20 -15.28
CA VAL A 436 -6.33 -9.84 -16.33
C VAL A 436 -6.99 -9.91 -17.70
N GLY A 437 -7.74 -10.99 -17.96
CA GLY A 437 -8.51 -11.14 -19.19
C GLY A 437 -9.43 -9.94 -19.39
N ARG A 438 -10.18 -9.56 -18.35
CA ARG A 438 -11.08 -8.41 -18.38
C ARG A 438 -10.34 -7.09 -18.64
N ALA A 439 -9.22 -6.84 -17.98
CA ALA A 439 -8.44 -5.61 -18.18
C ALA A 439 -7.94 -5.49 -19.63
N LEU A 440 -7.42 -6.56 -20.21
CA LEU A 440 -6.98 -6.59 -21.61
C LEU A 440 -8.16 -6.52 -22.58
N GLY A 441 -9.29 -7.15 -22.26
CA GLY A 441 -10.51 -7.10 -23.07
C GLY A 441 -11.12 -5.70 -23.13
N ASP A 442 -11.14 -5.02 -21.99
CA ASP A 442 -11.57 -3.62 -21.88
C ASP A 442 -10.69 -2.69 -22.72
N LEU A 443 -9.36 -2.88 -22.68
CA LEU A 443 -8.42 -2.09 -23.51
C LEU A 443 -8.58 -2.40 -25.00
N ALA A 444 -8.68 -3.69 -25.38
CA ALA A 444 -8.87 -4.09 -26.76
C ALA A 444 -10.16 -3.50 -27.34
N LEU A 445 -11.26 -3.56 -26.59
CA LEU A 445 -12.54 -2.98 -27.00
C LEU A 445 -12.46 -1.45 -27.13
N ALA A 446 -11.85 -0.77 -26.16
CA ALA A 446 -11.69 0.69 -26.21
C ALA A 446 -10.82 1.11 -27.41
N ALA A 447 -9.71 0.41 -27.65
CA ALA A 447 -8.82 0.66 -28.78
C ALA A 447 -9.50 0.39 -30.13
N PHE A 448 -10.26 -0.70 -30.24
CA PHE A 448 -11.04 -1.03 -31.44
C PHE A 448 -12.07 0.06 -31.76
N ASN A 449 -12.79 0.54 -30.75
CA ASN A 449 -13.79 1.60 -30.94
C ASN A 449 -13.15 2.97 -31.25
N ALA A 450 -11.90 3.21 -30.83
CA ALA A 450 -11.20 4.46 -31.09
C ALA A 450 -10.59 4.54 -32.51
N ALA A 451 -10.35 3.41 -33.16
CA ALA A 451 -9.71 3.33 -34.47
C ALA A 451 -10.49 3.95 -35.66
N PRO A 452 -11.84 3.89 -35.75
CA PRO A 452 -12.56 4.26 -36.97
C PRO A 452 -12.65 5.76 -37.26
N ASP A 453 -12.74 6.60 -36.22
CA ASP A 453 -13.06 8.02 -36.37
C ASP A 453 -12.42 8.89 -35.27
N LYS A 454 -11.87 10.05 -35.66
CA LYS A 454 -11.17 10.96 -34.73
C LYS A 454 -12.11 11.65 -33.75
N GLU A 455 -13.33 11.98 -34.17
CA GLU A 455 -14.32 12.63 -33.30
C GLU A 455 -14.83 11.64 -32.24
N HIS A 456 -15.13 10.41 -32.64
CA HIS A 456 -15.47 9.34 -31.73
C HIS A 456 -14.31 9.00 -30.78
N ALA A 457 -13.09 8.87 -31.29
CA ALA A 457 -11.89 8.63 -30.48
C ALA A 457 -11.71 9.69 -29.39
N ALA A 458 -11.97 10.97 -29.71
CA ALA A 458 -11.92 12.04 -28.72
C ALA A 458 -13.00 11.89 -27.62
N ARG A 459 -14.21 11.42 -27.94
CA ARG A 459 -15.28 11.21 -26.95
C ARG A 459 -15.03 10.05 -26.00
N ILE A 460 -14.40 8.98 -26.49
CA ILE A 460 -14.10 7.78 -25.70
C ILE A 460 -12.66 7.77 -25.15
N GLU A 461 -11.92 8.86 -25.33
CA GLU A 461 -10.56 9.04 -24.81
C GLU A 461 -10.45 8.66 -23.32
N PRO A 462 -11.36 9.09 -22.41
CA PRO A 462 -11.33 8.63 -21.02
C PRO A 462 -11.32 7.10 -20.91
N MET A 463 -12.18 6.41 -21.65
CA MET A 463 -12.28 4.95 -21.58
C MET A 463 -11.00 4.27 -22.04
N VAL A 464 -10.35 4.81 -23.08
CA VAL A 464 -9.08 4.30 -23.60
C VAL A 464 -7.95 4.50 -22.59
N GLU A 465 -7.83 5.70 -22.01
CA GLU A 465 -6.75 6.03 -21.08
C GLU A 465 -6.87 5.24 -19.77
N TRP A 466 -8.06 5.14 -19.19
CA TRP A 466 -8.25 4.33 -17.98
C TRP A 466 -8.04 2.84 -18.23
N ALA A 467 -8.48 2.30 -19.38
CA ALA A 467 -8.23 0.90 -19.72
C ALA A 467 -6.73 0.63 -19.97
N GLN A 468 -6.01 1.60 -20.54
CA GLN A 468 -4.55 1.53 -20.73
C GLN A 468 -3.84 1.48 -19.38
N LEU A 469 -4.21 2.34 -18.42
CA LEU A 469 -3.60 2.39 -17.09
C LEU A 469 -3.89 1.11 -16.28
N GLU A 470 -5.11 0.57 -16.36
CA GLU A 470 -5.46 -0.70 -15.71
C GLU A 470 -4.68 -1.87 -16.33
N ALA A 471 -4.66 -1.99 -17.66
CA ALA A 471 -3.90 -3.04 -18.35
C ALA A 471 -2.40 -2.94 -18.05
N LEU A 472 -1.86 -1.72 -17.97
CA LEU A 472 -0.46 -1.49 -17.66
C LEU A 472 -0.10 -1.98 -16.25
N ARG A 473 -0.96 -1.75 -15.25
CA ARG A 473 -0.77 -2.27 -13.90
C ARG A 473 -0.59 -3.79 -13.89
N TYR A 474 -1.44 -4.55 -14.59
CA TYR A 474 -1.26 -6.00 -14.72
C TYR A 474 -0.01 -6.35 -15.51
N ALA A 475 0.27 -5.63 -16.60
CA ALA A 475 1.40 -5.92 -17.46
C ALA A 475 2.76 -5.76 -16.76
N ILE A 476 2.85 -4.82 -15.82
CA ILE A 476 4.06 -4.63 -15.03
C ILE A 476 4.29 -5.81 -14.06
N GLU A 477 3.25 -6.29 -13.37
CA GLU A 477 3.39 -7.49 -12.53
C GLU A 477 3.71 -8.74 -13.36
N MET A 478 3.08 -8.91 -14.53
CA MET A 478 3.41 -10.02 -15.44
C MET A 478 4.86 -9.94 -15.95
N LYS A 479 5.40 -8.73 -16.15
CA LYS A 479 6.80 -8.51 -16.50
C LYS A 479 7.73 -8.94 -15.37
N GLN A 480 7.39 -8.63 -14.12
CA GLN A 480 8.17 -9.06 -12.96
C GLN A 480 8.16 -10.59 -12.84
N MET A 481 6.99 -11.22 -12.96
CA MET A 481 6.86 -12.68 -12.97
C MET A 481 7.71 -13.30 -14.09
N TYR A 482 7.68 -12.74 -15.29
CA TYR A 482 8.51 -13.18 -16.42
C TYR A 482 10.01 -13.11 -16.10
N ASP A 483 10.48 -12.01 -15.49
CA ASP A 483 11.92 -11.81 -15.22
C ASP A 483 12.50 -12.82 -14.23
N VAL A 484 11.67 -13.34 -13.32
CA VAL A 484 12.10 -14.29 -12.29
C VAL A 484 11.78 -15.74 -12.64
N THR A 485 10.93 -16.02 -13.63
CA THR A 485 10.49 -17.39 -13.94
C THR A 485 11.46 -18.11 -14.89
N GLU A 486 11.79 -19.38 -14.60
CA GLU A 486 12.71 -20.18 -15.42
C GLU A 486 12.07 -20.73 -16.70
N GLU A 487 10.81 -21.17 -16.64
CA GLU A 487 10.15 -21.84 -17.77
C GLU A 487 9.56 -20.91 -18.83
N ILE A 488 9.35 -19.63 -18.53
CA ILE A 488 8.78 -18.65 -19.46
C ILE A 488 9.92 -18.00 -20.25
N VAL A 489 10.17 -18.53 -21.45
CA VAL A 489 11.29 -18.07 -22.30
C VAL A 489 10.88 -17.07 -23.38
N THR A 490 9.58 -16.97 -23.69
CA THR A 490 9.06 -16.04 -24.68
C THR A 490 8.99 -14.64 -24.06
N PRO A 491 9.67 -13.62 -24.63
CA PRO A 491 9.60 -12.27 -24.10
C PRO A 491 8.17 -11.72 -24.07
N ILE A 492 7.80 -11.07 -22.98
CA ILE A 492 6.50 -10.41 -22.83
C ILE A 492 6.33 -9.26 -23.85
N PRO A 493 5.22 -9.21 -24.62
CA PRO A 493 4.90 -8.10 -25.50
C PRO A 493 4.63 -6.79 -24.75
N MET A 494 5.06 -5.67 -25.32
CA MET A 494 4.83 -4.33 -24.77
C MET A 494 3.46 -3.79 -25.18
N LEU A 495 2.77 -3.12 -24.25
CA LEU A 495 1.61 -2.30 -24.59
C LEU A 495 2.05 -1.07 -25.41
N SER A 496 1.16 -0.54 -26.25
CA SER A 496 1.46 0.59 -27.15
C SER A 496 0.63 1.83 -26.84
N ASN A 497 1.31 2.96 -26.65
CA ASN A 497 0.65 4.27 -26.57
C ASN A 497 0.25 4.81 -27.95
N ASP A 498 0.82 4.29 -29.05
CA ASP A 498 0.42 4.64 -30.42
C ASP A 498 -1.01 4.10 -30.68
N PRO A 499 -2.02 4.98 -30.92
CA PRO A 499 -3.39 4.56 -31.15
C PRO A 499 -3.54 3.56 -32.30
N SER A 500 -2.68 3.63 -33.32
CA SER A 500 -2.75 2.74 -34.49
C SER A 500 -2.26 1.32 -34.20
N ARG A 501 -1.44 1.13 -33.16
CA ARG A 501 -0.86 -0.16 -32.78
C ARG A 501 -1.44 -0.72 -31.48
N LYS A 502 -2.18 0.10 -30.73
CA LYS A 502 -2.72 -0.23 -29.40
C LYS A 502 -3.53 -1.54 -29.40
N LEU A 503 -4.44 -1.72 -30.36
CA LEU A 503 -5.24 -2.95 -30.45
C LEU A 503 -4.35 -4.19 -30.67
N GLN A 504 -3.46 -4.15 -31.66
CA GLN A 504 -2.57 -5.28 -31.97
C GLN A 504 -1.65 -5.61 -30.78
N ALA A 505 -1.07 -4.60 -30.14
CA ALA A 505 -0.21 -4.78 -28.97
C ALA A 505 -0.96 -5.44 -27.80
N THR A 506 -2.22 -5.06 -27.57
CA THR A 506 -3.07 -5.69 -26.55
C THR A 506 -3.40 -7.14 -26.90
N GLU A 507 -3.70 -7.44 -28.17
CA GLU A 507 -3.96 -8.81 -28.64
C GLU A 507 -2.72 -9.70 -28.53
N ASP A 508 -1.53 -9.16 -28.85
CA ASP A 508 -0.26 -9.86 -28.72
C ASP A 508 0.03 -10.20 -27.25
N LEU A 509 -0.18 -9.25 -26.33
CA LEU A 509 -0.04 -9.49 -24.90
C LEU A 509 -1.07 -10.52 -24.40
N ALA A 510 -2.34 -10.39 -24.80
CA ALA A 510 -3.39 -11.34 -24.40
C ALA A 510 -3.09 -12.76 -24.87
N LYS A 511 -2.53 -12.91 -26.08
CA LYS A 511 -2.07 -14.19 -26.60
C LYS A 511 -0.94 -14.75 -25.74
N TRP A 512 0.08 -13.95 -25.43
CA TRP A 512 1.20 -14.35 -24.58
C TRP A 512 0.75 -14.78 -23.18
N VAL A 513 -0.17 -14.05 -22.54
CA VAL A 513 -0.74 -14.44 -21.24
C VAL A 513 -1.37 -15.83 -21.32
N ARG A 514 -2.14 -16.07 -22.38
CA ARG A 514 -2.84 -17.33 -22.58
C ARG A 514 -1.87 -18.49 -22.85
N THR A 515 -0.85 -18.29 -23.68
CA THR A 515 0.02 -19.37 -24.19
C THR A 515 1.27 -19.61 -23.36
N ASP A 516 1.86 -18.57 -22.80
CA ASP A 516 3.18 -18.61 -22.17
C ASP A 516 3.07 -18.46 -20.65
N LEU A 517 2.33 -17.45 -20.15
CA LEU A 517 2.16 -17.24 -18.71
C LEU A 517 1.27 -18.32 -18.07
N ILE A 518 0.05 -18.51 -18.56
CA ILE A 518 -0.87 -19.52 -18.00
C ILE A 518 -0.57 -20.91 -18.58
N SER A 519 -0.23 -21.01 -19.87
CA SER A 519 -0.02 -22.24 -20.64
C SER A 519 -1.22 -23.19 -20.77
N ASP A 520 -1.13 -24.15 -21.69
CA ASP A 520 -2.14 -25.20 -21.94
C ASP A 520 -2.27 -26.23 -20.80
N ARG A 521 -1.32 -26.24 -19.85
CA ARG A 521 -1.36 -27.08 -18.64
C ARG A 521 -2.44 -26.64 -17.65
N HIS A 522 -2.92 -25.40 -17.74
CA HIS A 522 -3.87 -24.80 -16.80
C HIS A 522 -5.18 -24.39 -17.50
N PRO A 523 -5.98 -25.35 -18.02
CA PRO A 523 -7.15 -25.05 -18.86
C PRO A 523 -8.27 -24.30 -18.13
N PHE A 524 -8.37 -24.40 -16.80
CA PHE A 524 -9.33 -23.63 -15.99
C PHE A 524 -8.99 -22.13 -15.98
N HIS A 525 -7.73 -21.82 -15.69
CA HIS A 525 -7.21 -20.45 -15.72
C HIS A 525 -7.35 -19.85 -17.12
N GLN A 526 -7.03 -20.62 -18.18
CA GLN A 526 -7.28 -20.18 -19.56
C GLN A 526 -8.75 -19.90 -19.84
N ALA A 527 -9.68 -20.73 -19.34
CA ALA A 527 -11.10 -20.52 -19.55
C ALA A 527 -11.62 -19.27 -18.81
N CYS A 528 -11.16 -19.03 -17.57
CA CYS A 528 -11.47 -17.80 -16.83
C CYS A 528 -10.88 -16.56 -17.51
N PHE A 529 -9.63 -16.63 -17.98
CA PHE A 529 -8.99 -15.59 -18.76
C PHE A 529 -9.75 -15.30 -20.06
N ASP A 530 -10.06 -16.32 -20.84
CA ASP A 530 -10.78 -16.19 -22.11
C ASP A 530 -12.18 -15.60 -21.90
N LEU A 531 -12.88 -15.97 -20.81
CA LEU A 531 -14.17 -15.39 -20.43
C LEU A 531 -14.04 -13.90 -20.10
N GLY A 532 -13.05 -13.52 -19.28
CA GLY A 532 -12.79 -12.12 -18.98
C GLY A 532 -12.44 -11.29 -20.22
N LEU A 533 -11.58 -11.83 -21.08
CA LEU A 533 -11.12 -11.18 -22.32
C LEU A 533 -12.23 -10.92 -23.32
N ARG A 534 -13.09 -11.92 -23.56
CA ARG A 534 -14.14 -11.83 -24.59
C ARG A 534 -15.36 -11.05 -24.11
N GLU A 535 -15.70 -11.18 -22.84
CA GLU A 535 -16.96 -10.70 -22.28
C GLU A 535 -16.78 -9.50 -21.34
N ALA A 536 -15.62 -8.82 -21.40
CA ALA A 536 -15.28 -7.67 -20.55
C ALA A 536 -16.39 -6.60 -20.49
N MET A 537 -16.98 -6.29 -21.65
CA MET A 537 -18.11 -5.35 -21.76
C MET A 537 -19.38 -5.84 -21.06
N LEU A 538 -19.70 -7.14 -21.15
CA LEU A 538 -20.89 -7.69 -20.49
C LEU A 538 -20.74 -7.62 -18.97
N PHE A 539 -19.56 -7.95 -18.44
CA PHE A 539 -19.29 -7.84 -17.01
C PHE A 539 -19.32 -6.40 -16.53
N ARG A 540 -18.76 -5.46 -17.29
CA ARG A 540 -18.86 -4.02 -16.99
C ARG A 540 -20.32 -3.57 -16.90
N LEU A 541 -21.15 -3.92 -17.88
CA LEU A 541 -22.57 -3.54 -17.88
C LEU A 541 -23.38 -4.26 -16.80
N SER A 542 -22.99 -5.48 -16.44
CA SER A 542 -23.57 -6.19 -15.29
C SER A 542 -23.37 -5.39 -14.00
N GLU A 543 -22.15 -4.89 -13.77
CA GLU A 543 -21.83 -4.06 -12.60
C GLU A 543 -22.53 -2.71 -12.62
N GLU A 544 -22.77 -2.14 -13.79
CA GLU A 544 -23.53 -0.90 -13.99
C GLU A 544 -25.06 -1.13 -13.94
N GLY A 545 -25.53 -2.36 -13.72
CA GLY A 545 -26.96 -2.70 -13.72
C GLY A 545 -27.65 -2.52 -15.07
N SER A 546 -26.89 -2.51 -16.16
CA SER A 546 -27.35 -2.17 -17.52
C SER A 546 -27.23 -3.33 -18.52
N ILE A 547 -27.02 -4.56 -18.03
CA ILE A 547 -26.84 -5.76 -18.87
C ILE A 547 -28.05 -6.10 -19.75
N ASP A 548 -29.25 -5.70 -19.33
CA ASP A 548 -30.51 -5.93 -20.06
C ASP A 548 -30.59 -5.17 -21.40
N ARG A 549 -29.60 -4.32 -21.70
CA ARG A 549 -29.52 -3.56 -22.97
C ARG A 549 -28.99 -4.38 -24.14
N PHE A 550 -28.48 -5.60 -23.92
CA PHE A 550 -27.98 -6.48 -24.99
C PHE A 550 -29.06 -7.42 -25.55
N PRO A 551 -28.98 -7.81 -26.84
CA PRO A 551 -29.76 -8.94 -27.36
C PRO A 551 -29.48 -10.20 -26.54
N PRO A 552 -30.48 -11.04 -26.24
CA PRO A 552 -30.35 -12.19 -25.33
C PRO A 552 -29.29 -13.21 -25.76
N ASP A 553 -28.96 -13.28 -27.05
CA ASP A 553 -27.97 -14.21 -27.62
C ASP A 553 -26.55 -13.99 -27.07
N ARG A 554 -26.18 -12.75 -26.71
CA ARG A 554 -24.84 -12.40 -26.21
C ARG A 554 -24.63 -12.87 -24.76
N PRO A 555 -25.49 -12.51 -23.79
CA PRO A 555 -25.47 -13.11 -22.45
C PRO A 555 -25.51 -14.64 -22.46
N HIS A 556 -26.25 -15.24 -23.39
CA HIS A 556 -26.35 -16.69 -23.50
C HIS A 556 -25.00 -17.36 -23.81
N GLN A 557 -24.23 -16.85 -24.77
CA GLN A 557 -22.91 -17.40 -25.12
C GLN A 557 -21.91 -17.33 -23.95
N ALA A 558 -21.89 -16.20 -23.24
CA ALA A 558 -21.07 -16.03 -22.06
C ALA A 558 -21.49 -17.00 -20.92
N ALA A 559 -22.80 -17.17 -20.72
CA ALA A 559 -23.34 -18.10 -19.74
C ALA A 559 -23.00 -19.57 -20.05
N LEU A 560 -22.97 -19.97 -21.33
CA LEU A 560 -22.50 -21.31 -21.72
C LEU A 560 -21.04 -21.57 -21.31
N LEU A 561 -20.17 -20.56 -21.43
CA LEU A 561 -18.79 -20.67 -20.95
C LEU A 561 -18.74 -20.79 -19.42
N ILE A 562 -19.53 -20.00 -18.69
CA ILE A 562 -19.64 -20.08 -17.24
C ILE A 562 -20.11 -21.47 -16.80
N ARG A 563 -21.18 -22.01 -17.40
CA ARG A 563 -21.68 -23.37 -17.11
C ARG A 563 -20.60 -24.43 -17.29
N ARG A 564 -19.80 -24.33 -18.37
CA ARG A 564 -18.69 -25.26 -18.60
C ARG A 564 -17.61 -25.17 -17.53
N ILE A 565 -17.26 -23.96 -17.07
CA ILE A 565 -16.30 -23.74 -15.98
C ILE A 565 -16.86 -24.32 -14.68
N LEU A 566 -18.12 -23.99 -14.33
CA LEU A 566 -18.81 -24.46 -13.14
C LEU A 566 -18.90 -25.99 -13.11
N LYS A 567 -19.33 -26.63 -14.20
CA LYS A 567 -19.34 -28.09 -14.32
C LYS A 567 -17.98 -28.68 -13.97
N GLY A 568 -16.93 -28.11 -14.56
CA GLY A 568 -15.57 -28.55 -14.33
C GLY A 568 -15.10 -28.40 -12.87
N ALA A 569 -15.54 -27.34 -12.19
CA ALA A 569 -15.21 -27.09 -10.78
C ALA A 569 -16.03 -27.98 -9.84
N ILE A 570 -17.34 -28.12 -10.06
CA ILE A 570 -18.24 -28.95 -9.24
C ILE A 570 -17.77 -30.41 -9.21
N LEU A 571 -17.40 -30.96 -10.36
CA LEU A 571 -16.85 -32.32 -10.47
C LEU A 571 -15.52 -32.52 -9.73
N ARG A 572 -14.86 -31.44 -9.30
CA ARG A 572 -13.62 -31.45 -8.53
C ARG A 572 -13.79 -31.01 -7.07
N MET A 573 -15.00 -30.66 -6.63
CA MET A 573 -15.24 -30.26 -5.24
C MET A 573 -14.82 -31.35 -4.26
N LYS A 574 -15.17 -32.60 -4.55
CA LYS A 574 -14.79 -33.76 -3.73
C LYS A 574 -13.27 -33.94 -3.72
N GLY A 575 -12.68 -33.86 -2.53
CA GLY A 575 -11.23 -33.95 -2.32
C GLY A 575 -10.46 -32.65 -2.62
N SER A 576 -11.16 -31.56 -2.95
CA SER A 576 -10.53 -30.24 -3.08
C SER A 576 -10.07 -29.68 -1.74
N GLN A 577 -9.14 -28.73 -1.80
CA GLN A 577 -8.71 -27.98 -0.63
C GLN A 577 -9.89 -27.23 0.00
N GLY A 578 -10.72 -26.54 -0.79
CA GLY A 578 -11.91 -25.85 -0.30
C GLY A 578 -12.82 -26.73 0.54
N GLN A 579 -13.12 -27.95 0.07
CA GLN A 579 -13.94 -28.91 0.82
C GLN A 579 -13.29 -29.34 2.13
N LEU A 580 -11.99 -29.67 2.10
CA LEU A 580 -11.24 -30.09 3.29
C LEU A 580 -11.18 -29.00 4.36
N LEU A 581 -11.18 -27.73 3.93
CA LEU A 581 -10.82 -26.59 4.77
C LEU A 581 -12.00 -25.72 5.17
N GLN A 582 -13.12 -25.87 4.45
CA GLN A 582 -14.33 -25.10 4.66
C GLN A 582 -14.03 -23.59 4.66
N SER A 583 -13.25 -23.14 3.65
CA SER A 583 -12.99 -21.71 3.44
C SER A 583 -14.31 -20.95 3.27
N ALA A 584 -14.32 -19.65 3.58
CA ALA A 584 -15.53 -18.86 3.44
C ALA A 584 -16.01 -18.85 1.98
N GLU A 585 -15.08 -18.68 1.05
CA GLU A 585 -15.33 -18.66 -0.39
C GLU A 585 -15.86 -20.00 -0.90
N TYR A 586 -15.35 -21.13 -0.39
CA TYR A 586 -15.88 -22.46 -0.72
C TYR A 586 -17.29 -22.64 -0.17
N ARG A 587 -17.55 -22.23 1.07
CA ARG A 587 -18.87 -22.35 1.70
C ARG A 587 -19.92 -21.52 0.98
N ASP A 588 -19.59 -20.27 0.65
CA ASP A 588 -20.47 -19.39 -0.11
C ASP A 588 -20.80 -20.00 -1.48
N PHE A 589 -19.80 -20.60 -2.15
CA PHE A 589 -19.97 -21.30 -3.40
C PHE A 589 -20.86 -22.55 -3.26
N GLU A 590 -20.55 -23.41 -2.28
CA GLU A 590 -21.29 -24.64 -2.00
C GLU A 590 -22.75 -24.36 -1.63
N GLU A 591 -22.99 -23.36 -0.78
CA GLU A 591 -24.33 -22.90 -0.40
C GLU A 591 -25.12 -22.40 -1.62
N TYR A 592 -24.45 -21.67 -2.52
CA TYR A 592 -25.07 -21.21 -3.75
C TYR A 592 -25.50 -22.37 -4.66
N VAL A 593 -24.62 -23.36 -4.88
CA VAL A 593 -24.90 -24.45 -5.83
C VAL A 593 -25.74 -25.57 -5.23
N ALA A 594 -25.76 -25.74 -3.91
CA ALA A 594 -26.44 -26.85 -3.24
C ALA A 594 -27.94 -27.04 -3.61
N PRO A 595 -28.77 -25.97 -3.71
CA PRO A 595 -30.17 -26.11 -4.11
C PRO A 595 -30.33 -26.77 -5.48
N HIS A 596 -29.41 -26.46 -6.40
CA HIS A 596 -29.40 -26.98 -7.76
C HIS A 596 -28.88 -28.42 -7.80
N LEU A 597 -27.88 -28.77 -6.99
CA LEU A 597 -27.20 -30.07 -7.03
C LEU A 597 -27.97 -31.23 -6.38
N SER A 598 -29.01 -30.96 -5.59
CA SER A 598 -29.73 -31.98 -4.80
C SER A 598 -30.31 -33.14 -5.64
N SER A 599 -30.62 -32.91 -6.91
CA SER A 599 -31.15 -33.92 -7.85
C SER A 599 -30.07 -34.67 -8.65
N CYS A 600 -28.80 -34.23 -8.55
CA CYS A 600 -27.66 -34.74 -9.30
C CYS A 600 -26.79 -35.72 -8.51
N LEU A 601 -27.05 -35.91 -7.22
CA LEU A 601 -26.29 -36.81 -6.36
C LEU A 601 -26.76 -38.26 -6.57
N ASP A 602 -25.81 -39.17 -6.73
CA ASP A 602 -26.07 -40.60 -6.70
C ASP A 602 -26.19 -41.15 -5.26
N GLU A 603 -26.43 -42.46 -5.13
CA GLU A 603 -26.58 -43.12 -3.82
C GLU A 603 -25.30 -43.05 -2.96
N GLN A 604 -24.14 -42.74 -3.56
CA GLN A 604 -22.85 -42.56 -2.90
C GLN A 604 -22.52 -41.08 -2.62
N GLY A 605 -23.38 -40.15 -3.04
CA GLY A 605 -23.17 -38.71 -2.92
C GLY A 605 -22.21 -38.13 -3.95
N ASP A 606 -21.93 -38.86 -5.03
CA ASP A 606 -21.15 -38.38 -6.18
C ASP A 606 -22.06 -37.70 -7.22
N VAL A 607 -21.53 -36.70 -7.92
CA VAL A 607 -22.32 -35.88 -8.86
C VAL A 607 -22.37 -36.56 -10.24
N ASP A 608 -23.57 -36.91 -10.70
CA ASP A 608 -23.81 -37.40 -12.07
C ASP A 608 -23.62 -36.26 -13.08
N GLY A 609 -22.55 -36.35 -13.88
CA GLY A 609 -22.15 -35.31 -14.82
C GLY A 609 -23.13 -35.03 -15.97
N VAL A 610 -24.07 -35.93 -16.26
CA VAL A 610 -25.13 -35.69 -17.28
C VAL A 610 -26.32 -34.95 -16.67
N ARG A 611 -26.70 -35.31 -15.43
CA ARG A 611 -27.75 -34.58 -14.69
C ARG A 611 -27.29 -33.17 -14.33
N LEU A 612 -25.99 -33.02 -14.05
CA LEU A 612 -25.37 -31.73 -13.77
C LEU A 612 -25.53 -30.75 -14.93
N ASP A 613 -25.42 -31.19 -16.19
CA ASP A 613 -25.64 -30.30 -17.35
C ASP A 613 -27.06 -29.73 -17.35
N ALA A 614 -28.07 -30.60 -17.20
CA ALA A 614 -29.47 -30.19 -17.17
C ALA A 614 -29.76 -29.20 -16.04
N VAL A 615 -29.17 -29.42 -14.85
CA VAL A 615 -29.34 -28.54 -13.70
C VAL A 615 -28.64 -27.19 -13.89
N LEU A 616 -27.44 -27.16 -14.46
CA LEU A 616 -26.75 -25.89 -14.73
C LEU A 616 -27.47 -25.08 -15.81
N ASP A 617 -28.13 -25.75 -16.77
CA ASP A 617 -28.97 -25.11 -17.78
C ASP A 617 -30.24 -24.46 -17.21
N GLU A 618 -30.72 -24.90 -16.03
CA GLU A 618 -31.85 -24.28 -15.33
C GLU A 618 -31.50 -22.93 -14.66
N ILE A 619 -30.21 -22.68 -14.37
CA ILE A 619 -29.78 -21.40 -13.78
C ILE A 619 -29.88 -20.29 -14.85
N PRO A 620 -30.58 -19.17 -14.59
CA PRO A 620 -30.70 -18.09 -15.57
C PRO A 620 -29.36 -17.49 -16.01
N ASP A 621 -29.22 -17.18 -17.31
CA ASP A 621 -27.97 -16.63 -17.88
C ASP A 621 -27.49 -15.35 -17.18
N LEU A 622 -28.41 -14.42 -16.88
CA LEU A 622 -28.08 -13.16 -16.20
C LEU A 622 -27.67 -13.38 -14.74
N GLU A 623 -28.22 -14.40 -14.09
CA GLU A 623 -27.83 -14.77 -12.73
C GLU A 623 -26.40 -15.29 -12.72
N LEU A 624 -26.06 -16.17 -13.68
CA LEU A 624 -24.70 -16.68 -13.84
C LEU A 624 -23.68 -15.55 -14.05
N LEU A 625 -23.99 -14.58 -14.91
CA LEU A 625 -23.13 -13.44 -15.20
C LEU A 625 -22.92 -12.53 -13.99
N ARG A 626 -23.97 -12.32 -13.18
CA ARG A 626 -23.89 -11.50 -11.96
C ARG A 626 -23.11 -12.19 -10.84
N ALA A 627 -23.31 -13.49 -10.67
CA ALA A 627 -22.66 -14.27 -9.62
C ALA A 627 -21.19 -14.60 -9.93
N PHE A 628 -20.79 -14.64 -11.21
CA PHE A 628 -19.46 -15.10 -11.60
C PHE A 628 -18.29 -14.29 -11.01
N PRO A 629 -18.22 -12.95 -11.13
CA PRO A 629 -17.10 -12.16 -10.61
C PRO A 629 -16.96 -12.19 -9.08
N GLY A 630 -18.02 -12.57 -8.37
CA GLY A 630 -18.06 -12.68 -6.91
C GLY A 630 -17.96 -14.12 -6.44
N THR A 631 -19.11 -14.75 -6.22
CA THR A 631 -19.24 -16.06 -5.57
C THR A 631 -18.57 -17.18 -6.36
N PHE A 632 -18.77 -17.25 -7.68
CA PHE A 632 -18.29 -18.44 -8.42
C PHE A 632 -16.79 -18.47 -8.60
N VAL A 633 -16.17 -17.40 -9.09
CA VAL A 633 -14.73 -17.44 -9.36
C VAL A 633 -13.91 -17.58 -8.07
N LYS A 634 -14.36 -16.97 -6.96
CA LYS A 634 -13.74 -17.16 -5.63
C LYS A 634 -13.90 -18.58 -5.09
N GLY A 635 -15.07 -19.19 -5.29
CA GLY A 635 -15.27 -20.61 -4.98
C GLY A 635 -14.37 -21.53 -5.79
N ILE A 636 -14.22 -21.23 -7.09
CA ILE A 636 -13.33 -21.95 -8.00
C ILE A 636 -11.87 -21.85 -7.52
N ASP A 637 -11.42 -20.69 -7.04
CA ASP A 637 -10.08 -20.54 -6.47
C ASP A 637 -9.82 -21.44 -5.25
N SER A 638 -10.88 -21.83 -4.51
CA SER A 638 -10.77 -22.79 -3.42
C SER A 638 -10.73 -24.25 -3.90
N ILE A 639 -11.10 -24.51 -5.16
CA ILE A 639 -11.21 -25.86 -5.73
C ILE A 639 -10.02 -26.17 -6.66
N VAL A 640 -9.66 -25.22 -7.51
CA VAL A 640 -8.62 -25.33 -8.53
C VAL A 640 -7.31 -24.78 -7.96
N PRO A 641 -6.22 -25.59 -7.90
CA PRO A 641 -4.92 -25.10 -7.46
C PRO A 641 -4.41 -23.95 -8.33
N VAL A 642 -3.73 -22.99 -7.72
CA VAL A 642 -3.12 -21.84 -8.40
C VAL A 642 -2.07 -22.28 -9.43
N VAL A 643 -1.79 -21.43 -10.42
CA VAL A 643 -0.58 -21.58 -11.24
C VAL A 643 0.62 -21.16 -10.40
N LEU A 644 1.58 -22.07 -10.25
CA LEU A 644 2.88 -21.83 -9.64
C LEU A 644 3.95 -21.92 -10.71
N HIS A 645 4.84 -20.94 -10.72
CA HIS A 645 6.01 -20.94 -11.58
C HIS A 645 7.25 -21.42 -10.85
N THR A 646 8.22 -21.95 -11.59
CA THR A 646 9.56 -22.17 -11.03
C THR A 646 10.30 -20.85 -11.12
N VAL A 647 10.52 -20.20 -9.97
CA VAL A 647 11.26 -18.94 -9.94
C VAL A 647 12.74 -19.20 -9.68
N SER A 648 13.59 -18.43 -10.36
CA SER A 648 14.99 -18.29 -10.00
C SER A 648 15.07 -17.82 -8.53
N PRO A 649 16.05 -18.29 -7.76
CA PRO A 649 16.19 -17.88 -6.36
C PRO A 649 16.18 -16.36 -6.23
N ALA A 650 15.33 -15.86 -5.32
CA ALA A 650 15.29 -14.45 -5.00
C ALA A 650 16.69 -13.98 -4.58
N PHE A 651 17.09 -12.79 -5.08
CA PHE A 651 18.32 -12.13 -4.66
C PHE A 651 18.36 -12.02 -3.12
N PRO A 652 19.54 -12.05 -2.49
CA PRO A 652 19.65 -11.87 -1.04
C PRO A 652 19.01 -10.52 -0.64
N VAL A 653 17.86 -10.59 0.03
CA VAL A 653 17.15 -9.44 0.61
C VAL A 653 17.49 -9.36 2.08
N THR A 654 17.60 -8.14 2.59
CA THR A 654 17.81 -7.94 4.02
C THR A 654 16.47 -8.04 4.73
N VAL A 655 16.33 -9.04 5.60
CA VAL A 655 15.09 -9.32 6.32
C VAL A 655 15.16 -8.75 7.73
N ASP A 656 14.18 -7.92 8.12
CA ASP A 656 13.98 -7.52 9.51
C ASP A 656 13.33 -8.67 10.30
N TRP A 657 14.16 -9.58 10.79
CA TRP A 657 13.72 -10.76 11.55
C TRP A 657 12.99 -10.41 12.84
N GLU A 658 13.36 -9.31 13.49
CA GLU A 658 12.70 -8.88 14.73
C GLU A 658 11.28 -8.36 14.44
N TRP A 659 11.09 -7.68 13.30
CA TRP A 659 9.76 -7.31 12.81
C TRP A 659 8.91 -8.54 12.50
N LEU A 660 9.46 -9.54 11.79
CA LEU A 660 8.71 -10.77 11.53
C LEU A 660 8.37 -11.51 12.84
N LYS A 661 9.27 -11.47 13.82
CA LYS A 661 9.02 -12.06 15.13
C LYS A 661 7.92 -11.33 15.90
N SER A 662 7.83 -10.00 15.81
CA SER A 662 6.75 -9.24 16.44
C SER A 662 5.38 -9.59 15.84
N GLY A 663 5.29 -9.71 14.51
CA GLY A 663 4.06 -10.15 13.84
C GLY A 663 3.63 -11.57 14.24
N VAL A 664 4.59 -12.50 14.36
CA VAL A 664 4.35 -13.88 14.84
C VAL A 664 3.84 -13.90 16.28
N ARG A 665 4.44 -13.09 17.18
CA ARG A 665 3.96 -12.95 18.57
C ARG A 665 2.54 -12.40 18.61
N ALA A 666 2.25 -11.36 17.84
CA ALA A 666 0.94 -10.73 17.83
C ALA A 666 -0.17 -11.71 17.39
N LEU A 667 0.09 -12.50 16.34
CA LEU A 667 -0.81 -13.58 15.91
C LEU A 667 -0.99 -14.66 16.99
N PHE A 668 0.10 -15.03 17.67
CA PHE A 668 0.05 -16.01 18.75
C PHE A 668 -0.75 -15.54 19.96
N GLU A 669 -0.59 -14.28 20.37
CA GLU A 669 -1.33 -13.65 21.46
C GLU A 669 -2.83 -13.51 21.16
N GLU A 670 -3.20 -13.38 19.87
CA GLU A 670 -4.59 -13.42 19.41
C GLU A 670 -5.21 -14.84 19.46
N GLY A 671 -4.39 -15.87 19.66
CA GLY A 671 -4.80 -17.27 19.76
C GLY A 671 -4.53 -18.09 18.49
N ASP A 672 -3.86 -17.53 17.48
CA ASP A 672 -3.33 -18.34 16.38
C ASP A 672 -2.03 -19.02 16.82
N HIS A 673 -2.12 -20.28 17.23
CA HIS A 673 -0.95 -21.07 17.64
C HIS A 673 -0.17 -21.67 16.47
N ARG A 674 -0.38 -21.22 15.23
CA ARG A 674 0.37 -21.63 14.02
C ARG A 674 0.71 -20.43 13.12
N PRO A 675 1.28 -19.36 13.68
CA PRO A 675 1.75 -18.24 12.88
C PRO A 675 2.95 -18.70 12.03
N ALA A 676 3.08 -18.13 10.84
CA ALA A 676 4.14 -18.46 9.92
C ALA A 676 4.89 -17.23 9.40
N VAL A 677 6.17 -17.42 9.13
CA VAL A 677 6.93 -16.62 8.17
C VAL A 677 6.67 -17.20 6.78
N ILE A 678 6.31 -16.35 5.83
CA ILE A 678 5.91 -16.73 4.48
C ILE A 678 6.95 -16.19 3.49
N PHE A 679 7.46 -17.05 2.62
CA PHE A 679 8.31 -16.69 1.49
C PHE A 679 7.51 -16.84 0.19
N ASN A 680 7.19 -15.71 -0.44
CA ASN A 680 6.35 -15.65 -1.65
C ASN A 680 7.19 -15.72 -2.95
N GLN A 681 6.56 -16.06 -4.09
CA GLN A 681 7.24 -16.18 -5.39
C GLN A 681 7.78 -14.84 -5.90
N ASP A 682 7.15 -13.73 -5.51
CA ASP A 682 7.59 -12.36 -5.79
C ASP A 682 8.80 -11.92 -4.96
N GLY A 683 9.35 -12.81 -4.12
CA GLY A 683 10.50 -12.53 -3.25
C GLY A 683 10.14 -11.81 -1.95
N THR A 684 8.87 -11.47 -1.72
CA THR A 684 8.44 -10.86 -0.46
C THR A 684 8.52 -11.87 0.69
N VAL A 685 8.95 -11.38 1.84
CA VAL A 685 9.01 -12.13 3.10
C VAL A 685 8.12 -11.42 4.12
N GLY A 686 7.15 -12.14 4.67
CA GLY A 686 6.17 -11.57 5.59
C GLY A 686 5.74 -12.54 6.68
N THR A 687 4.93 -12.03 7.61
CA THR A 687 4.26 -12.83 8.63
C THR A 687 2.81 -13.05 8.24
N GLY A 688 2.30 -14.26 8.46
CA GLY A 688 0.90 -14.54 8.22
C GLY A 688 0.40 -15.80 8.93
N ARG A 689 -0.83 -16.17 8.61
CA ARG A 689 -1.50 -17.34 9.17
C ARG A 689 -1.37 -18.49 8.17
N ILE A 690 -1.06 -19.70 8.63
CA ILE A 690 -1.14 -20.88 7.76
C ILE A 690 -2.62 -21.19 7.54
N MET A 691 -3.10 -20.81 6.37
CA MET A 691 -4.48 -21.09 5.97
C MET A 691 -4.65 -22.58 5.64
N GLY A 692 -5.88 -23.04 5.73
CA GLY A 692 -6.21 -24.37 5.24
C GLY A 692 -5.66 -25.53 6.05
N ILE A 693 -4.95 -26.47 5.39
CA ILE A 693 -4.52 -27.75 6.00
C ILE A 693 -3.55 -27.51 7.16
N GLY A 694 -2.99 -26.29 7.24
CA GLY A 694 -2.25 -25.77 8.37
C GLY A 694 -2.94 -25.97 9.72
N LYS A 695 -4.28 -25.91 9.77
CA LYS A 695 -5.05 -26.15 11.00
C LYS A 695 -4.77 -27.53 11.63
N PHE A 696 -4.40 -28.52 10.82
CA PHE A 696 -4.08 -29.88 11.28
C PHE A 696 -2.62 -30.06 11.71
N LEU A 697 -1.75 -29.06 11.48
CA LEU A 697 -0.38 -29.10 11.94
C LEU A 697 -0.33 -28.95 13.48
N SER A 698 0.76 -29.36 14.11
CA SER A 698 0.95 -29.20 15.55
C SER A 698 1.09 -27.71 15.92
N PRO A 699 0.54 -27.22 17.04
CA PRO A 699 0.78 -25.83 17.45
C PRO A 699 2.27 -25.57 17.77
N ILE A 700 2.71 -24.32 17.65
CA ILE A 700 3.94 -23.85 18.28
C ILE A 700 3.69 -23.63 19.78
N MET A 701 4.72 -23.82 20.61
CA MET A 701 4.59 -23.67 22.07
C MET A 701 5.00 -22.29 22.55
N ASP A 702 6.01 -21.71 21.91
CA ASP A 702 6.59 -20.42 22.28
C ASP A 702 6.96 -19.64 21.01
N PRO A 703 6.28 -18.52 20.70
CA PRO A 703 6.60 -17.70 19.53
C PRO A 703 8.00 -17.05 19.59
N ASP A 704 8.65 -17.05 20.77
CA ASP A 704 10.03 -16.60 20.91
C ASP A 704 11.07 -17.59 20.42
N VAL A 705 10.67 -18.86 20.30
CA VAL A 705 11.57 -19.97 19.97
C VAL A 705 11.19 -20.60 18.64
N GLU A 706 9.91 -20.89 18.46
CA GLU A 706 9.37 -21.67 17.35
C GLU A 706 8.49 -20.82 16.43
N VAL A 707 8.51 -21.13 15.15
CA VAL A 707 7.63 -20.53 14.14
C VAL A 707 7.41 -21.52 13.00
N TYR A 708 6.34 -21.35 12.23
CA TYR A 708 6.22 -22.05 10.95
C TYR A 708 6.92 -21.28 9.83
N LEU A 709 7.55 -22.00 8.93
CA LEU A 709 7.97 -21.50 7.63
C LEU A 709 6.99 -22.02 6.57
N LEU A 710 6.42 -21.12 5.77
CA LEU A 710 5.68 -21.43 4.54
C LEU A 710 6.49 -20.94 3.34
N ASP A 711 7.05 -21.86 2.56
CA ASP A 711 7.82 -21.55 1.35
C ASP A 711 6.97 -21.85 0.11
N GLU A 712 6.61 -20.80 -0.63
CA GLU A 712 5.79 -20.86 -1.86
C GLU A 712 6.63 -20.70 -3.13
N THR A 713 7.95 -20.55 -3.01
CA THR A 713 8.81 -20.19 -4.14
C THR A 713 9.22 -21.35 -5.03
N SER A 714 9.09 -22.57 -4.53
CA SER A 714 9.22 -23.75 -5.37
C SER A 714 7.89 -24.06 -6.05
N ALA A 715 7.89 -24.90 -7.10
CA ALA A 715 6.66 -25.41 -7.72
C ALA A 715 5.73 -26.21 -6.77
N ARG A 716 6.07 -26.29 -5.48
CA ARG A 716 5.28 -26.89 -4.38
C ARG A 716 5.34 -25.98 -3.15
N ASN A 717 4.20 -25.76 -2.51
CA ASN A 717 4.16 -25.05 -1.22
C ASN A 717 4.57 -26.01 -0.10
N ILE A 718 5.53 -25.61 0.73
CA ILE A 718 6.05 -26.41 1.84
C ILE A 718 5.80 -25.67 3.15
N ALA A 719 5.24 -26.36 4.15
CA ALA A 719 5.07 -25.84 5.50
C ALA A 719 5.91 -26.66 6.50
N MET A 720 6.77 -25.99 7.28
CA MET A 720 7.68 -26.63 8.25
C MET A 720 7.65 -25.91 9.59
N LYS A 721 7.60 -26.65 10.70
CA LYS A 721 7.79 -26.09 12.04
C LYS A 721 9.29 -26.03 12.33
N MET A 722 9.82 -24.85 12.65
CA MET A 722 11.25 -24.59 12.81
C MET A 722 11.50 -23.64 13.97
N THR A 723 12.75 -23.57 14.43
CA THR A 723 13.23 -22.49 15.31
C THR A 723 13.62 -21.25 14.49
N TRP A 724 13.67 -20.08 15.12
CA TRP A 724 14.08 -18.83 14.46
C TRP A 724 15.46 -18.94 13.80
N GLU A 725 16.43 -19.61 14.42
CA GLU A 725 17.75 -19.80 13.83
C GLU A 725 17.72 -20.74 12.64
N GLU A 726 16.92 -21.81 12.69
CA GLU A 726 16.75 -22.69 11.53
C GLU A 726 16.09 -21.98 10.35
N VAL A 727 15.14 -21.07 10.58
CA VAL A 727 14.52 -20.26 9.51
C VAL A 727 15.54 -19.30 8.88
N LYS A 728 16.37 -18.64 9.69
CA LYS A 728 17.46 -17.77 9.20
C LYS A 728 18.48 -18.56 8.39
N ASP A 729 18.89 -19.73 8.88
CA ASP A 729 19.81 -20.63 8.17
C ASP A 729 19.20 -21.14 6.86
N PHE A 730 17.91 -21.45 6.85
CA PHE A 730 17.20 -21.86 5.65
C PHE A 730 17.18 -20.71 4.61
N TYR A 731 16.87 -19.50 5.05
CA TYR A 731 16.91 -18.31 4.21
C TYR A 731 18.32 -18.03 3.68
N ALA A 732 19.35 -18.09 4.53
CA ALA A 732 20.74 -17.87 4.14
C ALA A 732 21.20 -18.90 3.10
N LYS A 733 20.96 -20.20 3.30
CA LYS A 733 21.32 -21.25 2.33
C LYS A 733 20.61 -21.08 0.99
N ARG A 734 19.36 -20.65 1.02
CA ARG A 734 18.59 -20.33 -0.19
C ARG A 734 19.22 -19.15 -0.95
N SER A 735 19.68 -18.14 -0.23
CA SER A 735 20.32 -16.95 -0.79
C SER A 735 21.79 -17.17 -1.21
N GLU A 736 22.51 -18.10 -0.57
CA GLU A 736 23.94 -18.39 -0.79
C GLU A 736 24.21 -19.37 -1.94
N ALA A 737 23.24 -20.19 -2.36
CA ALA A 737 23.45 -21.20 -3.39
C ALA A 737 23.88 -20.65 -4.77
N PHE A 738 24.01 -19.32 -4.92
CA PHE A 738 24.25 -18.64 -6.20
C PHE A 738 25.13 -17.37 -6.10
N GLY A 739 25.97 -17.26 -5.06
CA GLY A 739 27.07 -16.29 -5.03
C GLY A 739 28.22 -16.64 -5.99
#